data_AF-A0A0K1Q3T1-F1
#
_entry.id   AF-A0A0K1Q3T1-F1
#
_cell.length_a   1.000
_cell.length_b   1.000
_cell.length_c   1.000
_cell.angle_alpha   90.00
_cell.angle_beta   90.00
_cell.angle_gamma   90.00
#
_symmetry.space_group_name_H-M   'P 1'
#
loop_
_entity.id
_entity.type
_entity.pdbx_description
1 polymer ?
#
loop_
_entity_poly.entity_id
_entity_poly.type
_entity_poly.pdbx_seq_one_letter_code
_entity_poly.pdbx_strand_id
1 'polypeptide(L)'
;MLKRALLSLAATTALVASATSAHGQDEEKDGLRRPERLTVGVADQFLGQLAPDKKTLYFSSNRNTTNEIYSQNVDDGRAHLLFDEGAEVTWPRVSPDGKSILYVSYSDRATGQLCVRDLPSGKGRRCLEDGSAALLAEWIDAKRIVLVARTSIDGDLRVHEVNAGSRLSTRPILDRNISSPAVSPDGKWLVYVPVERSSDRVGPAFAAHAAQRLEAVRLDRPGTPLAIPIDVPGLTGQPAFSKDGRYLYFVQFFSDSNRDGVVDGSDHGVLFRVPLSFGQDGQGAPVVGAANQLTDESWNCQYPAPAADRLVTTCSRGRNLDLYSLPLDGEVPSDWTTQHLADEIELASKHSKLQLLYYERLARSTTPSSKRFVKVRLVRTHLALEEFGAAEFYAKHIAAAGDPDSLGLSQPLLVLVDHRKALRQRERGRIVENFDERARARMASLEVKPGDTSAAAALTRVVRSEIADTIGDKARARAELEAAPIAGKTPRAVLEAYYEQADALYRELDDREALVTACRQLALHPQLAEEDRLRYARAAVRAMVRGLPYADAEARLERERATAPADSELAFALSLGRALLTIRDARPGKAAKAVLVEMYQKETRIDRRRAIMLDAVQRATQYGADPIIEGLAEHYVDSVDAAAQERRRAERLYTQVIVGRAFRRRAAQKYDEARADFEAVAKRTGSLEAVVGAIDLRLRAGESTAAIRAEYDARRQSGEVKLANFVTAYLLSCDLRKLEGDEHGNAVSQAIAALKASWSELKKQCMAQSLYGALQHAEYLRTRDLALAEKAGTHYLVALELVGTNQRYKAMVLGQLGLLHTEVGNYRIALAYLQDRDRLPYAENSEGFAVRLAKARCHLHVGHEKDAADEADEALAMTESAQRLAQYRILALDRAALYNLSANRFERALALYDEELKRLESDASPMAARNRFVARLARAAAALGAEQPNRALADLDAVDRGLSDPGLSANLGWPHATNEQVVRSYRLITSGLRARTLQKIGQLDGAARSLETRRALLEAELAATGREEFVRLLALLEAQRADIAIERRDEKTAAAALKKALEHADNLHDLSKGAVDRDQLDVLWLAAQSNVLSHTPVSSDLPNRLGKAGKLVSTPATPVNRSYARMFEIYETLTGPLVKGDSHDAPASPPPAGERDSAAAR
;
A
#
# COMPACT_ATOMS: atom_id res chain seq x y z
N MET A 1 9.82 33.37 -1.63
CA MET A 1 8.56 33.73 -0.96
C MET A 1 7.33 33.11 -1.63
N LEU A 2 7.09 33.24 -2.94
CA LEU A 2 5.94 32.59 -3.62
C LEU A 2 5.87 31.05 -3.49
N LYS A 3 7.01 30.34 -3.50
CA LYS A 3 7.09 28.88 -3.22
C LYS A 3 6.62 28.51 -1.81
N ARG A 4 6.91 29.34 -0.80
CA ARG A 4 6.51 29.12 0.61
C ARG A 4 5.00 29.35 0.80
N ALA A 5 4.42 30.30 0.06
CA ALA A 5 2.98 30.58 0.09
C ALA A 5 2.12 29.47 -0.54
N LEU A 6 2.52 28.91 -1.69
CA LEU A 6 1.81 27.84 -2.41
C LEU A 6 1.83 26.49 -1.68
N LEU A 7 2.96 26.12 -1.06
CA LEU A 7 3.09 24.89 -0.27
C LEU A 7 2.40 25.00 1.09
N SER A 8 2.39 26.19 1.72
CA SER A 8 1.54 26.43 2.90
C SER A 8 0.06 26.46 2.54
N LEU A 9 -0.31 26.87 1.31
CA LEU A 9 -1.66 26.74 0.78
C LEU A 9 -2.04 25.25 0.80
N ALA A 10 -1.26 24.40 0.14
CA ALA A 10 -1.51 22.97 0.05
C ALA A 10 -1.50 22.24 1.40
N ALA A 11 -0.58 22.55 2.33
CA ALA A 11 -0.48 21.89 3.63
C ALA A 11 -1.69 22.09 4.55
N THR A 12 -2.41 23.22 4.41
CA THR A 12 -3.63 23.52 5.20
C THR A 12 -4.92 23.46 4.38
N THR A 13 -4.92 23.67 3.06
CA THR A 13 -6.10 23.46 2.20
C THR A 13 -6.37 21.97 1.94
N ALA A 14 -5.33 21.12 1.93
CA ALA A 14 -5.52 19.69 1.66
C ALA A 14 -6.30 18.96 2.76
N LEU A 15 -6.47 19.52 3.97
CA LEU A 15 -7.39 18.96 4.98
C LEU A 15 -8.85 18.91 4.49
N VAL A 16 -9.17 19.65 3.44
CA VAL A 16 -10.50 20.18 3.23
C VAL A 16 -10.88 20.13 1.75
N ALA A 17 -11.37 18.95 1.36
CA ALA A 17 -12.45 18.71 0.39
C ALA A 17 -12.12 17.68 -0.70
N SER A 18 -13.05 16.75 -0.89
CA SER A 18 -13.31 16.10 -2.18
C SER A 18 -14.76 15.62 -2.18
N ALA A 19 -15.57 16.12 -3.10
CA ALA A 19 -16.92 15.62 -3.32
C ALA A 19 -16.88 14.66 -4.50
N THR A 20 -17.28 13.41 -4.27
CA THR A 20 -18.15 12.53 -5.09
C THR A 20 -17.79 11.05 -4.97
N SER A 21 -18.82 10.22 -5.13
CA SER A 21 -18.91 8.76 -4.95
C SER A 21 -19.04 8.27 -3.49
N ALA A 22 -20.28 8.00 -3.10
CA ALA A 22 -20.62 7.20 -1.93
C ALA A 22 -20.34 5.73 -2.28
N HIS A 23 -19.21 5.19 -1.84
CA HIS A 23 -18.98 3.74 -1.78
C HIS A 23 -18.45 3.38 -0.39
N GLY A 24 -18.96 2.27 0.14
CA GLY A 24 -19.03 1.93 1.56
C GLY A 24 -17.71 2.02 2.35
N GLN A 25 -17.85 2.46 3.60
CA GLN A 25 -16.84 2.32 4.63
C GLN A 25 -17.04 0.99 5.35
N ASP A 26 -15.99 0.18 5.39
CA ASP A 26 -15.94 -1.08 6.14
C ASP A 26 -14.98 -0.97 7.34
N GLU A 27 -15.03 0.19 8.02
CA GLU A 27 -14.60 0.28 9.40
C GLU A 27 -15.75 -0.11 10.32
N GLU A 28 -16.07 -1.40 10.32
CA GLU A 28 -16.83 -2.01 11.42
C GLU A 28 -16.08 -1.71 12.74
N LYS A 29 -16.53 -0.73 13.52
CA LYS A 29 -16.31 -0.71 14.99
C LYS A 29 -17.26 -1.74 15.58
N ASP A 30 -16.84 -3.00 15.49
CA ASP A 30 -17.50 -4.24 15.92
C ASP A 30 -16.97 -4.74 17.27
N GLY A 31 -16.35 -3.85 18.05
CA GLY A 31 -15.72 -4.23 19.32
C GLY A 31 -14.49 -5.14 19.19
N LEU A 32 -14.18 -5.69 18.01
CA LEU A 32 -12.98 -6.48 17.77
C LEU A 32 -11.73 -5.60 17.83
N ARG A 33 -10.66 -6.16 18.39
CA ARG A 33 -9.35 -5.51 18.52
C ARG A 33 -8.52 -5.79 17.29
N ARG A 34 -8.57 -4.92 16.28
CA ARG A 34 -7.79 -5.11 15.05
C ARG A 34 -6.27 -5.05 15.32
N PRO A 35 -5.46 -5.91 14.68
CA PRO A 35 -4.00 -5.78 14.65
C PRO A 35 -3.56 -4.35 14.31
N GLU A 36 -2.70 -3.78 15.17
CA GLU A 36 -2.13 -2.43 15.04
C GLU A 36 -0.79 -2.53 14.29
N ARG A 37 -0.71 -1.95 13.10
CA ARG A 37 0.53 -1.91 12.32
C ARG A 37 1.60 -1.13 13.07
N LEU A 38 2.80 -1.69 13.18
CA LEU A 38 3.96 -1.11 13.87
C LEU A 38 4.93 -0.46 12.89
N THR A 39 5.10 -1.01 11.68
CA THR A 39 6.04 -0.49 10.67
C THR A 39 5.30 0.12 9.51
N VAL A 40 5.80 1.23 8.97
CA VAL A 40 5.22 1.88 7.78
C VAL A 40 6.23 1.96 6.65
N GLY A 41 5.76 1.92 5.41
CA GLY A 41 6.60 2.10 4.23
C GLY A 41 6.22 1.22 3.04
N VAL A 42 7.01 1.37 1.98
CA VAL A 42 6.82 0.68 0.69
C VAL A 42 7.62 -0.62 0.57
N ALA A 43 8.43 -0.94 1.56
CA ALA A 43 9.31 -2.11 1.60
C ALA A 43 8.78 -3.15 2.58
N ASP A 44 9.13 -4.41 2.38
CA ASP A 44 8.74 -5.50 3.28
C ASP A 44 9.47 -5.38 4.62
N GLN A 45 8.70 -5.56 5.70
CA GLN A 45 9.13 -5.50 7.09
C GLN A 45 8.68 -6.78 7.78
N PHE A 46 9.62 -7.61 8.23
CA PHE A 46 9.29 -8.95 8.70
C PHE A 46 10.19 -9.43 9.86
N LEU A 47 9.75 -10.50 10.54
CA LEU A 47 10.44 -11.13 11.68
C LEU A 47 10.69 -10.19 12.87
N GLY A 48 9.72 -9.34 13.18
CA GLY A 48 9.79 -8.34 14.24
C GLY A 48 9.75 -8.90 15.65
N GLN A 49 10.56 -8.34 16.56
CA GLN A 49 10.53 -8.64 17.99
C GLN A 49 10.69 -7.39 18.84
N LEU A 50 9.90 -7.32 19.90
CA LEU A 50 10.06 -6.30 20.93
C LEU A 50 11.18 -6.66 21.89
N ALA A 51 11.98 -5.67 22.22
CA ALA A 51 12.91 -5.72 23.33
C ALA A 51 12.15 -5.82 24.68
N PRO A 52 12.83 -6.23 25.76
CA PRO A 52 12.22 -6.29 27.09
C PRO A 52 11.66 -4.94 27.60
N ASP A 53 12.12 -3.81 27.04
CA ASP A 53 11.62 -2.46 27.34
C ASP A 53 10.21 -2.18 26.79
N LYS A 54 9.65 -3.07 25.96
CA LYS A 54 8.35 -2.97 25.28
C LYS A 54 8.22 -1.80 24.29
N LYS A 55 9.31 -1.10 24.00
CA LYS A 55 9.33 0.09 23.15
C LYS A 55 10.20 -0.07 21.91
N THR A 56 11.28 -0.82 22.02
CA THR A 56 12.23 -1.01 20.92
C THR A 56 11.86 -2.26 20.12
N LEU A 57 11.52 -2.07 18.85
CA LEU A 57 11.23 -3.12 17.88
C LEU A 57 12.46 -3.37 17.02
N TYR A 58 12.93 -4.62 16.95
CA TYR A 58 13.97 -5.05 16.02
C TYR A 58 13.37 -5.92 14.92
N PHE A 59 13.75 -5.69 13.66
CA PHE A 59 13.14 -6.37 12.51
C PHE A 59 14.02 -6.37 11.28
N SER A 60 13.68 -7.23 10.30
CA SER A 60 14.30 -7.29 8.99
C SER A 60 13.54 -6.42 7.99
N SER A 61 14.25 -5.71 7.12
CA SER A 61 13.68 -4.85 6.08
C SER A 61 14.48 -4.93 4.78
N ASN A 62 13.80 -5.01 3.64
CA ASN A 62 14.41 -4.99 2.30
C ASN A 62 14.44 -3.59 1.65
N ARG A 63 14.23 -2.52 2.44
CA ARG A 63 14.11 -1.13 1.93
C ARG A 63 15.32 -0.63 1.13
N ASN A 64 16.50 -1.20 1.34
CA ASN A 64 17.73 -0.89 0.62
C ASN A 64 18.11 -1.99 -0.38
N THR A 65 17.14 -2.74 -0.92
CA THR A 65 17.33 -3.88 -1.86
C THR A 65 17.87 -5.16 -1.22
N THR A 66 18.74 -5.06 -0.22
CA THR A 66 19.18 -6.20 0.61
C THR A 66 18.40 -6.27 1.92
N ASN A 67 18.26 -7.47 2.50
CA ASN A 67 17.72 -7.61 3.86
C ASN A 67 18.74 -7.09 4.87
N GLU A 68 18.29 -6.16 5.70
CA GLU A 68 19.07 -5.54 6.77
C GLU A 68 18.24 -5.52 8.06
N ILE A 69 18.93 -5.43 9.21
CA ILE A 69 18.26 -5.37 10.52
C ILE A 69 18.12 -3.91 10.97
N TYR A 70 16.89 -3.53 11.29
CA TYR A 70 16.51 -2.21 11.76
C TYR A 70 16.05 -2.26 13.23
N SER A 71 16.18 -1.12 13.91
CA SER A 71 15.59 -0.82 15.20
C SER A 71 14.62 0.35 15.07
N GLN A 72 13.45 0.27 15.69
CA GLN A 72 12.46 1.34 15.71
C GLN A 72 11.90 1.49 17.12
N ASN A 73 11.64 2.71 17.55
CA ASN A 73 10.81 2.93 18.73
C ASN A 73 9.33 2.96 18.30
N VAL A 74 8.49 2.12 18.92
CA VAL A 74 7.08 1.97 18.54
C VAL A 74 6.22 3.20 18.85
N ASP A 75 6.69 4.12 19.70
CA ASP A 75 5.98 5.36 20.05
C ASP A 75 6.23 6.47 19.00
N ASP A 76 7.45 6.55 18.45
CA ASP A 76 7.84 7.58 17.47
C ASP A 76 7.76 7.11 16.01
N GLY A 77 7.73 5.80 15.78
CA GLY A 77 7.59 5.20 14.45
C GLY A 77 8.85 5.27 13.57
N ARG A 78 9.98 5.78 14.09
CA ARG A 78 11.17 6.03 13.28
C ARG A 78 12.11 4.82 13.28
N ALA A 79 12.26 4.20 12.11
CA ALA A 79 13.17 3.09 11.90
C ALA A 79 14.60 3.56 11.59
N HIS A 80 15.58 2.96 12.25
CA HIS A 80 17.01 3.18 12.05
C HIS A 80 17.70 1.87 11.71
N LEU A 81 18.66 1.89 10.78
CA LEU A 81 19.53 0.75 10.53
C LEU A 81 20.31 0.45 11.82
N LEU A 82 20.24 -0.79 12.31
CA LEU A 82 20.91 -1.17 13.55
C LEU A 82 22.43 -1.30 13.35
N PHE A 83 22.82 -1.89 12.22
CA PHE A 83 24.20 -1.96 11.75
C PHE A 83 24.22 -2.20 10.23
N ASP A 84 25.27 -1.73 9.57
CA ASP A 84 25.56 -2.05 8.17
C ASP A 84 26.63 -3.16 8.13
N GLU A 85 26.35 -4.24 7.40
CA GLU A 85 27.28 -5.35 7.18
C GLU A 85 27.70 -5.49 5.71
N GLY A 86 27.21 -4.61 4.82
CA GLY A 86 27.50 -4.65 3.38
C GLY A 86 27.00 -5.91 2.66
N ALA A 87 26.17 -6.72 3.31
CA ALA A 87 25.65 -7.98 2.82
C ALA A 87 24.27 -8.30 3.44
N GLU A 88 23.60 -9.31 2.90
CA GLU A 88 22.31 -9.76 3.41
C GLU A 88 22.43 -10.31 4.85
N VAL A 89 21.54 -9.84 5.73
CA VAL A 89 21.38 -10.36 7.09
C VAL A 89 19.91 -10.67 7.37
N THR A 90 19.63 -11.83 7.95
CA THR A 90 18.26 -12.33 8.17
C THR A 90 18.09 -12.97 9.55
N TRP A 91 16.86 -13.39 9.86
CA TRP A 91 16.50 -14.13 11.06
C TRP A 91 16.94 -13.49 12.40
N PRO A 92 16.65 -12.20 12.65
CA PRO A 92 16.99 -11.58 13.92
C PRO A 92 16.28 -12.27 15.09
N ARG A 93 16.96 -12.55 16.21
CA ARG A 93 16.34 -12.94 17.49
C ARG A 93 17.00 -12.25 18.68
N VAL A 94 16.20 -11.58 19.50
CA VAL A 94 16.67 -10.87 20.70
C VAL A 94 16.85 -11.87 21.85
N SER A 95 17.96 -11.76 22.57
CA SER A 95 18.22 -12.61 23.73
C SER A 95 17.17 -12.38 24.84
N PRO A 96 16.85 -13.37 25.69
CA PRO A 96 15.86 -13.20 26.76
C PRO A 96 16.17 -12.05 27.74
N ASP A 97 17.45 -11.71 27.91
CA ASP A 97 17.91 -10.58 28.74
C ASP A 97 17.98 -9.23 27.98
N GLY A 98 17.71 -9.22 26.68
CA GLY A 98 17.70 -8.03 25.83
C GLY A 98 19.06 -7.43 25.49
N LYS A 99 20.17 -8.10 25.87
CA LYS A 99 21.54 -7.57 25.71
C LYS A 99 22.20 -7.96 24.40
N SER A 100 21.67 -8.94 23.69
CA SER A 100 22.25 -9.42 22.45
C SER A 100 21.19 -9.73 21.40
N ILE A 101 21.59 -9.72 20.15
CA ILE A 101 20.79 -10.14 19.00
C ILE A 101 21.57 -11.20 18.24
N LEU A 102 20.95 -12.34 17.97
CA LEU A 102 21.47 -13.30 16.99
C LEU A 102 20.83 -13.03 15.62
N TYR A 103 21.53 -13.41 14.56
CA TYR A 103 21.10 -13.28 13.18
C TYR A 103 21.89 -14.22 12.26
N VAL A 104 21.41 -14.44 11.05
CA VAL A 104 22.13 -15.18 10.00
C VAL A 104 22.76 -14.16 9.04
N SER A 105 24.07 -14.26 8.83
CA SER A 105 24.85 -13.38 7.96
C SER A 105 25.34 -14.11 6.72
N TYR A 106 25.30 -13.42 5.58
CA TYR A 106 25.83 -13.89 4.30
C TYR A 106 27.11 -13.15 3.85
N SER A 107 27.71 -12.32 4.72
CA SER A 107 28.90 -11.51 4.40
C SER A 107 30.15 -12.35 4.14
N ASP A 108 30.49 -13.24 5.09
CA ASP A 108 31.70 -14.07 5.01
C ASP A 108 31.45 -15.40 4.27
N ARG A 109 30.18 -15.87 4.22
CA ARG A 109 29.79 -17.15 3.62
C ARG A 109 28.42 -17.08 2.97
N ALA A 110 28.37 -17.39 1.68
CA ALA A 110 27.12 -17.45 0.91
C ALA A 110 26.11 -18.51 1.40
N THR A 111 26.55 -19.48 2.20
CA THR A 111 25.68 -20.52 2.79
C THR A 111 24.93 -20.06 4.05
N GLY A 112 25.24 -18.88 4.59
CA GLY A 112 24.67 -18.36 5.82
C GLY A 112 25.43 -18.81 7.07
N GLN A 113 25.75 -17.85 7.95
CA GLN A 113 26.51 -18.05 9.19
C GLN A 113 25.74 -17.48 10.38
N LEU A 114 25.66 -18.23 11.50
CA LEU A 114 25.09 -17.71 12.74
C LEU A 114 26.04 -16.67 13.36
N CYS A 115 25.51 -15.47 13.61
CA CYS A 115 26.23 -14.37 14.24
C CYS A 115 25.46 -13.79 15.42
N VAL A 116 26.17 -13.14 16.34
CA VAL A 116 25.66 -12.45 17.53
C VAL A 116 26.29 -11.07 17.63
N ARG A 117 25.50 -10.07 18.03
CA ARG A 117 25.92 -8.69 18.32
C ARG A 117 25.30 -8.19 19.63
N ASP A 118 25.88 -7.13 20.18
CA ASP A 118 25.45 -6.51 21.44
C ASP A 118 24.38 -5.43 21.18
N LEU A 119 23.30 -5.47 21.96
CA LEU A 119 22.22 -4.48 21.96
C LEU A 119 22.41 -3.45 23.09
N PRO A 120 21.93 -2.20 22.92
CA PRO A 120 21.24 -1.66 21.73
C PRO A 120 22.20 -1.19 20.62
N SER A 121 23.52 -1.28 20.84
CA SER A 121 24.52 -0.62 19.97
C SER A 121 24.70 -1.25 18.58
N GLY A 122 24.31 -2.51 18.39
CA GLY A 122 24.57 -3.26 17.16
C GLY A 122 26.07 -3.59 16.94
N LYS A 123 26.93 -3.43 17.95
CA LYS A 123 28.39 -3.68 17.84
C LYS A 123 28.76 -5.10 18.33
N GLY A 124 30.05 -5.43 18.32
CA GLY A 124 30.55 -6.68 18.92
C GLY A 124 30.21 -7.95 18.13
N ARG A 125 30.32 -7.90 16.80
CA ARG A 125 30.04 -9.03 15.89
C ARG A 125 30.89 -10.26 16.25
N ARG A 126 30.22 -11.37 16.56
CA ARG A 126 30.80 -12.69 16.82
C ARG A 126 30.06 -13.72 15.96
N CYS A 127 30.76 -14.53 15.17
CA CYS A 127 30.12 -15.49 14.27
C CYS A 127 30.67 -16.91 14.45
N LEU A 128 29.85 -17.90 14.13
CA LEU A 128 30.17 -19.31 14.29
C LEU A 128 31.07 -19.74 13.13
N GLU A 129 32.33 -20.06 13.41
CA GLU A 129 33.31 -20.39 12.37
C GLU A 129 33.10 -21.77 11.73
N ASP A 130 32.30 -22.65 12.33
CA ASP A 130 32.05 -24.00 11.81
C ASP A 130 31.35 -23.97 10.43
N GLY A 131 31.69 -24.91 9.55
CA GLY A 131 31.35 -24.94 8.12
C GLY A 131 29.87 -25.20 7.77
N SER A 132 29.00 -25.37 8.76
CA SER A 132 27.58 -25.67 8.55
C SER A 132 26.77 -24.43 8.15
N ALA A 133 25.86 -24.58 7.19
CA ALA A 133 24.92 -23.55 6.77
C ALA A 133 23.86 -23.32 7.85
N ALA A 134 23.84 -22.13 8.46
CA ALA A 134 22.85 -21.75 9.45
C ALA A 134 21.52 -21.39 8.78
N LEU A 135 20.41 -22.02 9.19
CA LEU A 135 19.08 -21.78 8.61
C LEU A 135 18.16 -21.04 9.57
N LEU A 136 18.00 -21.58 10.79
CA LEU A 136 17.13 -21.03 11.82
C LEU A 136 17.83 -21.13 13.16
N ALA A 137 17.65 -20.14 14.02
CA ALA A 137 18.19 -20.17 15.38
C ALA A 137 17.24 -19.52 16.37
N GLU A 138 17.28 -20.00 17.62
CA GLU A 138 16.52 -19.47 18.76
C GLU A 138 17.36 -19.51 20.05
N TRP A 139 17.13 -18.57 20.94
CA TRP A 139 17.78 -18.57 22.25
C TRP A 139 17.18 -19.63 23.18
N ILE A 140 18.04 -20.41 23.83
CA ILE A 140 17.68 -21.28 24.97
C ILE A 140 17.64 -20.47 26.26
N ASP A 141 18.65 -19.63 26.44
CA ASP A 141 18.79 -18.66 27.52
C ASP A 141 19.68 -17.50 27.04
N ALA A 142 20.16 -16.63 27.94
CA ALA A 142 21.02 -15.50 27.57
C ALA A 142 22.40 -15.89 26.97
N LYS A 143 22.81 -17.16 27.04
CA LYS A 143 24.13 -17.65 26.63
C LYS A 143 24.11 -18.88 25.73
N ARG A 144 22.97 -19.55 25.57
CA ARG A 144 22.86 -20.76 24.75
C ARG A 144 21.80 -20.59 23.67
N ILE A 145 22.05 -21.15 22.49
CA ILE A 145 21.23 -21.02 21.28
C ILE A 145 20.96 -22.41 20.72
N VAL A 146 19.73 -22.70 20.29
CA VAL A 146 19.43 -23.80 19.38
C VAL A 146 19.67 -23.31 17.95
N LEU A 147 20.47 -24.05 17.18
CA LEU A 147 20.75 -23.81 15.78
C LEU A 147 20.27 -25.00 14.95
N VAL A 148 19.42 -24.74 13.96
CA VAL A 148 19.11 -25.68 12.88
C VAL A 148 20.04 -25.37 11.72
N ALA A 149 20.89 -26.33 11.37
CA ALA A 149 21.90 -26.17 10.33
C ALA A 149 21.95 -27.41 9.43
N ARG A 150 22.58 -27.25 8.27
CA ARG A 150 22.88 -28.36 7.34
C ARG A 150 24.32 -28.28 6.84
N THR A 151 24.90 -29.41 6.49
CA THR A 151 26.29 -29.48 6.00
C THR A 151 26.41 -29.27 4.49
N SER A 152 25.35 -29.57 3.74
CA SER A 152 25.27 -29.35 2.28
C SER A 152 23.81 -29.08 1.87
N ILE A 153 23.59 -28.63 0.64
CA ILE A 153 22.24 -28.32 0.13
C ILE A 153 21.33 -29.58 0.16
N ASP A 154 21.89 -30.75 -0.17
CA ASP A 154 21.19 -32.04 -0.16
C ASP A 154 21.19 -32.75 1.20
N GLY A 155 21.93 -32.22 2.19
CA GLY A 155 22.12 -32.83 3.49
C GLY A 155 20.90 -32.72 4.41
N ASP A 156 20.83 -33.64 5.39
CA ASP A 156 19.86 -33.55 6.48
C ASP A 156 20.06 -32.30 7.34
N LEU A 157 18.94 -31.81 7.88
CA LEU A 157 18.96 -30.79 8.91
C LEU A 157 19.36 -31.44 10.23
N ARG A 158 20.25 -30.77 10.95
CA ARG A 158 20.71 -31.15 12.28
C ARG A 158 20.47 -30.02 13.25
N VAL A 159 20.21 -30.40 14.50
CA VAL A 159 20.02 -29.45 15.58
C VAL A 159 21.26 -29.44 16.45
N HIS A 160 21.79 -28.24 16.64
CA HIS A 160 22.98 -27.98 17.43
C HIS A 160 22.64 -27.05 18.59
N GLU A 161 23.32 -27.22 19.72
CA GLU A 161 23.41 -26.21 20.76
C GLU A 161 24.67 -25.37 20.51
N VAL A 162 24.53 -24.05 20.50
CA VAL A 162 25.61 -23.10 20.36
C VAL A 162 25.79 -22.31 21.66
N ASN A 163 27.01 -22.27 22.18
CA ASN A 163 27.37 -21.43 23.33
C ASN A 163 27.80 -20.03 22.85
N ALA A 164 27.11 -18.99 23.33
CA ALA A 164 27.26 -17.59 22.96
C ALA A 164 28.27 -16.81 23.83
N GLY A 165 29.35 -17.48 24.26
CA GLY A 165 30.46 -16.86 24.99
C GLY A 165 31.29 -15.89 24.14
N SER A 166 32.54 -15.62 24.56
CA SER A 166 33.46 -14.74 23.81
C SER A 166 33.72 -15.24 22.38
N ARG A 167 33.72 -16.57 22.19
CA ARG A 167 33.70 -17.23 20.88
C ARG A 167 32.50 -18.18 20.81
N LEU A 168 31.86 -18.23 19.65
CA LEU A 168 30.78 -19.17 19.40
C LEU A 168 31.34 -20.58 19.23
N SER A 169 30.75 -21.56 19.92
CA SER A 169 31.09 -22.98 19.79
C SER A 169 29.82 -23.80 19.71
N THR A 170 29.84 -24.88 18.93
CA THR A 170 28.65 -25.68 18.59
C THR A 170 28.83 -27.15 18.97
N ARG A 171 27.75 -27.82 19.37
CA ARG A 171 27.68 -29.27 19.57
C ARG A 171 26.34 -29.82 19.08
N PRO A 172 26.29 -30.98 18.41
CA PRO A 172 25.02 -31.59 18.00
C PRO A 172 24.22 -32.03 19.23
N ILE A 173 22.90 -31.85 19.18
CA ILE A 173 21.97 -32.26 20.25
C ILE A 173 20.81 -33.13 19.75
N LEU A 174 20.45 -33.05 18.46
CA LEU A 174 19.43 -33.89 17.85
C LEU A 174 19.75 -34.11 16.36
N ASP A 175 19.75 -35.37 15.93
CA ASP A 175 19.90 -35.76 14.52
C ASP A 175 18.50 -35.97 13.92
N ARG A 176 17.85 -34.86 13.55
CA ARG A 176 16.48 -34.89 13.04
C ARG A 176 16.19 -33.71 12.13
N ASN A 177 15.47 -33.99 11.06
CA ASN A 177 14.92 -32.98 10.17
C ASN A 177 13.78 -32.23 10.87
N ILE A 178 14.03 -30.97 11.22
CA ILE A 178 13.06 -30.10 11.89
C ILE A 178 13.01 -28.73 11.24
N SER A 179 11.90 -28.03 11.41
CA SER A 179 11.78 -26.61 11.12
C SER A 179 11.12 -25.87 12.28
N SER A 180 11.24 -24.54 12.26
CA SER A 180 10.57 -23.64 13.22
C SER A 180 10.79 -24.03 14.69
N PRO A 181 12.05 -24.09 15.16
CA PRO A 181 12.35 -24.40 16.56
C PRO A 181 11.76 -23.33 17.49
N ALA A 182 11.23 -23.73 18.63
CA ALA A 182 10.71 -22.85 19.67
C ALA A 182 11.11 -23.37 21.05
N VAL A 183 11.84 -22.56 21.82
CA VAL A 183 12.31 -22.96 23.14
C VAL A 183 11.36 -22.43 24.22
N SER A 184 11.05 -23.27 25.20
CA SER A 184 10.24 -22.88 26.35
C SER A 184 10.96 -21.81 27.20
N PRO A 185 10.23 -20.91 27.88
CA PRO A 185 10.85 -19.82 28.65
C PRO A 185 11.79 -20.29 29.78
N ASP A 186 11.60 -21.51 30.28
CA ASP A 186 12.48 -22.15 31.27
C ASP A 186 13.73 -22.81 30.66
N GLY A 187 13.87 -22.79 29.33
CA GLY A 187 15.01 -23.35 28.59
C GLY A 187 15.04 -24.89 28.54
N LYS A 188 13.97 -25.58 28.98
CA LYS A 188 13.98 -27.04 29.15
C LYS A 188 13.38 -27.83 27.99
N TRP A 189 12.55 -27.21 27.16
CA TRP A 189 11.82 -27.86 26.08
C TRP A 189 12.08 -27.16 24.74
N LEU A 190 12.24 -27.97 23.70
CA LEU A 190 12.25 -27.53 22.31
C LEU A 190 11.01 -28.10 21.62
N VAL A 191 10.12 -27.22 21.16
CA VAL A 191 8.98 -27.55 20.29
C VAL A 191 9.34 -27.22 18.86
N TYR A 192 8.96 -28.08 17.91
CA TYR A 192 9.28 -27.90 16.50
C TYR A 192 8.27 -28.61 15.60
N VAL A 193 8.36 -28.28 14.32
CA VAL A 193 7.63 -28.98 13.25
C VAL A 193 8.58 -30.01 12.63
N PRO A 194 8.26 -31.32 12.66
CA PRO A 194 9.04 -32.33 11.96
C PRO A 194 9.01 -32.09 10.44
N VAL A 195 10.14 -32.34 9.78
CA VAL A 195 10.26 -32.27 8.31
C VAL A 195 10.40 -33.69 7.78
N GLU A 196 9.42 -34.13 7.00
CA GLU A 196 9.33 -35.49 6.45
C GLU A 196 9.69 -35.50 4.97
N ARG A 197 10.53 -36.45 4.56
CA ARG A 197 10.95 -36.59 3.16
C ARG A 197 9.84 -37.25 2.34
N SER A 198 9.59 -36.73 1.14
CA SER A 198 8.77 -37.40 0.13
C SER A 198 9.58 -38.41 -0.69
N SER A 199 10.92 -38.35 -0.64
CA SER A 199 11.82 -39.34 -1.21
C SER A 199 13.11 -39.46 -0.38
N ASP A 200 13.54 -40.69 -0.11
CA ASP A 200 14.81 -40.93 0.61
C ASP A 200 16.05 -40.58 -0.22
N ARG A 201 15.90 -40.45 -1.55
CA ARG A 201 17.00 -40.21 -2.49
C ARG A 201 17.28 -38.72 -2.75
N VAL A 202 16.38 -37.83 -2.33
CA VAL A 202 16.46 -36.39 -2.61
C VAL A 202 16.49 -35.65 -1.27
N GLY A 203 17.42 -34.69 -1.13
CA GLY A 203 17.60 -33.94 0.11
C GLY A 203 16.34 -33.18 0.53
N PRO A 204 16.19 -32.86 1.84
CA PRO A 204 14.99 -32.20 2.36
C PRO A 204 14.76 -30.79 1.78
N ALA A 205 15.78 -30.20 1.14
CA ALA A 205 15.65 -28.93 0.44
C ALA A 205 14.79 -28.99 -0.83
N PHE A 206 14.61 -30.18 -1.41
CA PHE A 206 13.93 -30.35 -2.71
C PHE A 206 12.73 -31.30 -2.64
N ALA A 207 12.69 -32.21 -1.66
CA ALA A 207 11.66 -33.24 -1.54
C ALA A 207 11.30 -33.51 -0.08
N ALA A 208 10.87 -32.48 0.65
CA ALA A 208 10.31 -32.63 1.98
C ALA A 208 9.12 -31.71 2.22
N HIS A 209 8.31 -32.08 3.21
CA HIS A 209 7.14 -31.37 3.64
C HIS A 209 7.09 -31.30 5.17
N ALA A 210 6.46 -30.26 5.69
CA ALA A 210 6.19 -30.16 7.11
C ALA A 210 5.16 -31.21 7.53
N ALA A 211 5.43 -31.93 8.61
CA ALA A 211 4.48 -32.86 9.17
C ALA A 211 3.24 -32.12 9.73
N GLN A 212 2.06 -32.76 9.66
CA GLN A 212 0.81 -32.26 10.24
C GLN A 212 0.74 -32.43 11.77
N ARG A 213 1.83 -32.18 12.48
CA ARG A 213 1.90 -32.26 13.95
C ARG A 213 3.06 -31.46 14.50
N LEU A 214 2.96 -31.09 15.77
CA LEU A 214 4.07 -30.55 16.54
C LEU A 214 4.66 -31.64 17.44
N GLU A 215 5.97 -31.56 17.66
CA GLU A 215 6.67 -32.44 18.59
C GLU A 215 7.50 -31.63 19.60
N ALA A 216 7.65 -32.16 20.81
CA ALA A 216 8.44 -31.58 21.89
C ALA A 216 9.55 -32.53 22.33
N VAL A 217 10.74 -31.99 22.60
CA VAL A 217 11.87 -32.75 23.18
C VAL A 217 12.51 -31.98 24.34
N ARG A 218 13.07 -32.71 25.31
CA ARG A 218 13.86 -32.12 26.40
C ARG A 218 15.24 -31.68 25.89
N LEU A 219 15.72 -30.53 26.37
CA LEU A 219 17.07 -30.02 26.06
C LEU A 219 18.10 -30.27 27.17
N ASP A 220 17.65 -30.40 28.41
CA ASP A 220 18.47 -30.61 29.61
C ASP A 220 18.77 -32.11 29.88
N ARG A 221 18.07 -33.04 29.23
CA ARG A 221 18.37 -34.48 29.26
C ARG A 221 17.93 -35.19 27.98
N PRO A 222 18.57 -36.30 27.59
CA PRO A 222 18.13 -37.11 26.46
C PRO A 222 16.71 -37.67 26.70
N GLY A 223 15.89 -37.68 25.66
CA GLY A 223 14.54 -38.25 25.72
C GLY A 223 13.95 -38.40 24.33
N THR A 224 12.91 -39.23 24.21
CA THR A 224 12.16 -39.39 22.97
C THR A 224 11.24 -38.21 22.73
N PRO A 225 11.09 -37.73 21.48
CA PRO A 225 10.12 -36.71 21.13
C PRO A 225 8.68 -37.08 21.54
N LEU A 226 7.93 -36.11 22.04
CA LEU A 226 6.53 -36.23 22.44
C LEU A 226 5.65 -35.49 21.43
N ALA A 227 4.60 -36.14 20.91
CA ALA A 227 3.63 -35.47 20.05
C ALA A 227 2.78 -34.47 20.85
N ILE A 228 2.54 -33.29 20.27
CA ILE A 228 1.60 -32.29 20.79
C ILE A 228 0.33 -32.35 19.92
N PRO A 229 -0.78 -32.90 20.43
CA PRO A 229 -2.01 -32.99 19.66
C PRO A 229 -2.67 -31.61 19.54
N ILE A 230 -2.79 -31.09 18.32
CA ILE A 230 -3.54 -29.87 18.02
C ILE A 230 -4.83 -30.27 17.30
N ASP A 231 -5.98 -30.03 17.92
CA ASP A 231 -7.31 -30.38 17.39
C ASP A 231 -7.87 -29.26 16.48
N VAL A 232 -7.13 -28.94 15.40
CA VAL A 232 -7.54 -27.97 14.37
C VAL A 232 -7.17 -28.49 12.97
N PRO A 233 -7.91 -28.12 11.91
CA PRO A 233 -7.60 -28.58 10.55
C PRO A 233 -6.34 -27.92 9.98
N GLY A 234 -5.69 -28.59 9.02
CA GLY A 234 -4.61 -28.02 8.19
C GLY A 234 -3.20 -28.30 8.71
N LEU A 235 -2.25 -27.46 8.31
CA LEU A 235 -0.84 -27.54 8.68
C LEU A 235 -0.50 -26.52 9.77
N THR A 236 0.20 -26.98 10.81
CA THR A 236 0.70 -26.14 11.90
C THR A 236 2.15 -25.76 11.66
N GLY A 237 2.49 -24.48 11.80
CA GLY A 237 3.83 -23.95 11.60
C GLY A 237 4.23 -22.89 12.62
N GLN A 238 5.53 -22.59 12.68
CA GLN A 238 6.08 -21.42 13.39
C GLN A 238 5.61 -21.29 14.86
N PRO A 239 5.78 -22.33 15.71
CA PRO A 239 5.40 -22.26 17.11
C PRO A 239 6.22 -21.19 17.87
N ALA A 240 5.63 -20.59 18.89
CA ALA A 240 6.29 -19.65 19.79
C ALA A 240 5.65 -19.68 21.20
N PHE A 241 6.46 -19.78 22.24
CA PHE A 241 5.94 -19.79 23.62
C PHE A 241 5.58 -18.38 24.10
N SER A 242 4.49 -18.28 24.87
CA SER A 242 4.23 -17.11 25.70
C SER A 242 5.38 -16.91 26.70
N LYS A 243 5.65 -15.66 27.09
CA LYS A 243 6.73 -15.37 28.06
C LYS A 243 6.53 -16.03 29.43
N ASP A 244 5.28 -16.33 29.80
CA ASP A 244 4.93 -17.05 31.03
C ASP A 244 4.87 -18.58 30.87
N GLY A 245 5.09 -19.10 29.65
CA GLY A 245 5.10 -20.54 29.35
C GLY A 245 3.73 -21.23 29.36
N ARG A 246 2.62 -20.49 29.59
CA ARG A 246 1.27 -21.07 29.68
C ARG A 246 0.61 -21.36 28.34
N TYR A 247 1.06 -20.68 27.28
CA TYR A 247 0.48 -20.79 25.94
C TYR A 247 1.55 -21.08 24.90
N LEU A 248 1.16 -21.86 23.90
CA LEU A 248 1.89 -22.00 22.65
C LEU A 248 1.10 -21.28 21.56
N TYR A 249 1.72 -20.25 20.97
CA TYR A 249 1.25 -19.58 19.76
C TYR A 249 1.77 -20.33 18.54
N PHE A 250 1.00 -20.37 17.46
CA PHE A 250 1.41 -20.98 16.20
C PHE A 250 0.62 -20.41 15.03
N VAL A 251 1.11 -20.66 13.82
CA VAL A 251 0.42 -20.37 12.57
C VAL A 251 -0.27 -21.62 12.08
N GLN A 252 -1.50 -21.49 11.61
CA GLN A 252 -2.25 -22.56 10.97
C GLN A 252 -2.57 -22.19 9.52
N PHE A 253 -2.30 -23.12 8.61
CA PHE A 253 -2.66 -23.06 7.19
C PHE A 253 -3.74 -24.10 6.91
N PHE A 254 -4.98 -23.69 6.64
CA PHE A 254 -6.10 -24.61 6.40
C PHE A 254 -6.94 -24.27 5.16
N SER A 255 -6.56 -23.22 4.44
CA SER A 255 -7.20 -22.75 3.21
C SER A 255 -6.19 -22.78 2.04
N ASP A 256 -6.66 -23.15 0.84
CA ASP A 256 -5.92 -23.07 -0.43
C ASP A 256 -6.13 -21.67 -1.01
N SER A 257 -5.47 -20.71 -0.38
CA SER A 257 -5.62 -19.27 -0.63
C SER A 257 -4.97 -18.83 -1.95
N ASN A 258 -3.89 -19.51 -2.37
CA ASN A 258 -3.21 -19.26 -3.64
C ASN A 258 -3.86 -20.03 -4.83
N ARG A 259 -4.76 -20.98 -4.52
CA ARG A 259 -5.56 -21.78 -5.46
C ARG A 259 -4.75 -22.77 -6.31
N ASP A 260 -3.60 -23.22 -5.84
CA ASP A 260 -2.81 -24.25 -6.52
C ASP A 260 -3.35 -25.68 -6.27
N GLY A 261 -4.21 -25.83 -5.27
CA GLY A 261 -4.87 -27.10 -4.91
C GLY A 261 -4.15 -27.88 -3.82
N VAL A 262 -3.10 -27.33 -3.22
CA VAL A 262 -2.36 -27.86 -2.07
C VAL A 262 -2.47 -26.84 -0.95
N VAL A 263 -2.69 -27.30 0.28
CA VAL A 263 -2.61 -26.42 1.45
C VAL A 263 -1.19 -26.51 1.99
N ASP A 264 -0.43 -25.42 1.95
CA ASP A 264 0.96 -25.36 2.43
C ASP A 264 1.36 -24.00 3.04
N GLY A 265 2.66 -23.79 3.32
CA GLY A 265 3.16 -22.56 3.93
C GLY A 265 3.13 -21.31 3.03
N SER A 266 2.77 -21.49 1.76
CA SER A 266 2.54 -20.41 0.78
C SER A 266 1.12 -19.85 0.89
N ASP A 267 0.25 -20.51 1.65
CA ASP A 267 -1.10 -20.05 1.92
C ASP A 267 -1.19 -18.99 3.02
N HIS A 268 -2.38 -18.43 3.19
CA HIS A 268 -2.68 -17.50 4.25
C HIS A 268 -2.48 -18.13 5.63
N GLY A 269 -1.54 -17.57 6.39
CA GLY A 269 -1.30 -17.95 7.78
C GLY A 269 -2.34 -17.34 8.71
N VAL A 270 -2.89 -18.16 9.60
CA VAL A 270 -3.83 -17.73 10.65
C VAL A 270 -3.22 -17.98 12.03
N LEU A 271 -3.21 -16.97 12.90
CA LEU A 271 -2.64 -17.12 14.24
C LEU A 271 -3.60 -17.86 15.17
N PHE A 272 -3.06 -18.83 15.91
CA PHE A 272 -3.76 -19.55 16.97
C PHE A 272 -2.92 -19.56 18.25
N ARG A 273 -3.58 -19.85 19.37
CA ARG A 273 -2.91 -20.29 20.59
C ARG A 273 -3.61 -21.48 21.22
N VAL A 274 -2.86 -22.28 21.96
CA VAL A 274 -3.38 -23.31 22.85
C VAL A 274 -2.78 -23.15 24.25
N PRO A 275 -3.56 -23.38 25.33
CA PRO A 275 -2.98 -23.66 26.64
C PRO A 275 -2.13 -24.92 26.54
N LEU A 276 -0.88 -24.87 27.03
CA LEU A 276 0.05 -25.99 26.97
C LEU A 276 0.73 -26.14 28.33
N SER A 277 0.78 -27.38 28.83
CA SER A 277 1.57 -27.70 30.03
C SER A 277 2.25 -29.07 29.89
N PHE A 278 3.42 -29.17 30.50
CA PHE A 278 4.20 -30.40 30.60
C PHE A 278 4.18 -30.88 32.05
N GLY A 279 4.05 -32.19 32.29
CA GLY A 279 4.09 -32.76 33.64
C GLY A 279 5.42 -32.48 34.37
N GLN A 280 5.40 -32.47 35.70
CA GLN A 280 6.57 -32.09 36.53
C GLN A 280 7.84 -32.91 36.22
N ASP A 281 7.68 -34.21 35.92
CA ASP A 281 8.79 -35.09 35.54
C ASP A 281 8.97 -35.24 34.04
N GLY A 282 8.21 -34.53 33.21
CA GLY A 282 8.19 -34.69 31.75
C GLY A 282 7.82 -36.10 31.27
N GLN A 283 7.31 -36.95 32.17
CA GLN A 283 6.77 -38.27 31.85
C GLN A 283 5.27 -38.13 31.61
N GLY A 284 4.79 -38.53 30.43
CA GLY A 284 3.40 -38.40 30.00
C GLY A 284 3.20 -37.45 28.82
N ALA A 285 2.05 -37.58 28.15
CA ALA A 285 1.71 -36.73 27.02
C ALA A 285 1.51 -35.26 27.46
N PRO A 286 1.94 -34.27 26.66
CA PRO A 286 1.62 -32.86 26.91
C PRO A 286 0.12 -32.64 27.06
N VAL A 287 -0.29 -31.82 28.03
CA VAL A 287 -1.70 -31.46 28.22
C VAL A 287 -1.98 -30.21 27.41
N VAL A 288 -2.82 -30.35 26.39
CA VAL A 288 -3.21 -29.29 25.44
C VAL A 288 -4.67 -28.91 25.67
N GLY A 289 -4.93 -27.61 25.84
CA GLY A 289 -6.29 -27.06 25.94
C GLY A 289 -6.96 -26.85 24.58
N ALA A 290 -8.14 -26.24 24.58
CA ALA A 290 -8.83 -25.86 23.34
C ALA A 290 -8.04 -24.78 22.59
N ALA A 291 -7.98 -24.88 21.26
CA ALA A 291 -7.34 -23.89 20.42
C ALA A 291 -8.23 -22.64 20.26
N ASN A 292 -7.62 -21.46 20.38
CA ASN A 292 -8.25 -20.17 20.12
C ASN A 292 -7.64 -19.53 18.87
N GLN A 293 -8.48 -19.18 17.90
CA GLN A 293 -8.06 -18.38 16.74
C GLN A 293 -7.87 -16.92 17.18
N LEU A 294 -6.72 -16.33 16.85
CA LEU A 294 -6.33 -14.98 17.28
C LEU A 294 -6.53 -13.93 16.21
N THR A 295 -6.42 -14.30 14.94
CA THR A 295 -6.61 -13.39 13.79
C THR A 295 -7.58 -13.98 12.80
N ASP A 296 -8.31 -13.15 12.07
CA ASP A 296 -9.03 -13.59 10.88
C ASP A 296 -8.06 -13.90 9.72
N GLU A 297 -8.49 -14.72 8.76
CA GLU A 297 -7.66 -15.20 7.64
C GLU A 297 -7.19 -14.09 6.70
N SER A 298 -7.93 -12.98 6.61
CA SER A 298 -7.62 -11.89 5.67
C SER A 298 -6.34 -11.13 6.01
N TRP A 299 -5.79 -11.35 7.21
CA TRP A 299 -4.53 -10.74 7.63
C TRP A 299 -3.29 -11.46 7.12
N ASN A 300 -3.38 -12.76 6.80
CA ASN A 300 -2.24 -13.61 6.44
C ASN A 300 -1.02 -13.34 7.34
N CYS A 301 -1.14 -13.71 8.62
CA CYS A 301 -0.15 -13.44 9.65
C CYS A 301 0.74 -14.66 9.92
N GLN A 302 2.04 -14.41 10.04
CA GLN A 302 3.10 -15.36 10.26
C GLN A 302 4.15 -14.84 11.25
N TYR A 303 4.98 -15.75 11.76
CA TYR A 303 6.07 -15.48 12.70
C TYR A 303 5.61 -14.80 14.00
N PRO A 304 4.73 -15.45 14.80
CA PRO A 304 4.32 -14.92 16.09
C PRO A 304 5.54 -14.76 17.02
N ALA A 305 5.73 -13.56 17.53
CA ALA A 305 6.76 -13.19 18.49
C ALA A 305 6.11 -12.63 19.77
N PRO A 306 5.78 -13.49 20.75
CA PRO A 306 5.13 -13.05 21.98
C PRO A 306 6.05 -12.13 22.80
N ALA A 307 5.56 -10.94 23.13
CA ALA A 307 6.18 -10.04 24.10
C ALA A 307 5.47 -10.16 25.47
N ALA A 308 5.85 -9.33 26.43
CA ALA A 308 5.31 -9.41 27.79
C ALA A 308 3.84 -8.95 27.90
N ASP A 309 3.38 -8.05 27.02
CA ASP A 309 2.03 -7.46 27.07
C ASP A 309 1.24 -7.58 25.77
N ARG A 310 1.86 -8.03 24.68
CA ARG A 310 1.29 -8.11 23.33
C ARG A 310 2.01 -9.15 22.49
N LEU A 311 1.43 -9.52 21.38
CA LEU A 311 2.03 -10.36 20.34
C LEU A 311 2.47 -9.46 19.18
N VAL A 312 3.69 -9.67 18.69
CA VAL A 312 4.17 -9.10 17.42
C VAL A 312 4.12 -10.18 16.35
N THR A 313 3.77 -9.83 15.12
CA THR A 313 3.66 -10.78 14.02
C THR A 313 3.96 -10.06 12.71
N THR A 314 4.43 -10.79 11.70
CA THR A 314 4.45 -10.30 10.32
C THR A 314 3.13 -10.63 9.67
N CYS A 315 2.48 -9.68 9.00
CA CYS A 315 1.24 -9.94 8.27
C CYS A 315 1.31 -9.34 6.86
N SER A 316 0.62 -9.97 5.93
CA SER A 316 0.46 -9.48 4.56
C SER A 316 -0.94 -8.88 4.39
N ARG A 317 -1.02 -7.55 4.39
CA ARG A 317 -2.28 -6.84 4.11
C ARG A 317 -2.07 -5.81 3.02
N GLY A 318 -2.22 -6.24 1.76
CA GLY A 318 -2.00 -5.40 0.58
C GLY A 318 -0.87 -5.96 -0.28
N ARG A 319 0.09 -5.10 -0.67
CA ARG A 319 1.23 -5.48 -1.52
C ARG A 319 2.55 -5.70 -0.76
N ASN A 320 2.60 -5.41 0.53
CA ASN A 320 3.82 -5.43 1.34
C ASN A 320 3.62 -6.29 2.59
N LEU A 321 4.70 -6.88 3.08
CA LEU A 321 4.77 -7.48 4.41
C LEU A 321 5.05 -6.41 5.45
N ASP A 322 4.30 -6.43 6.55
CA ASP A 322 4.48 -5.48 7.63
C ASP A 322 4.38 -6.12 9.00
N LEU A 323 4.91 -5.43 10.01
CA LEU A 323 4.81 -5.86 11.39
C LEU A 323 3.57 -5.30 12.04
N TYR A 324 2.85 -6.17 12.74
CA TYR A 324 1.64 -5.85 13.48
C TYR A 324 1.79 -6.27 14.93
N SER A 325 1.10 -5.52 15.79
CA SER A 325 0.91 -5.78 17.20
C SER A 325 -0.54 -6.13 17.46
N LEU A 326 -0.78 -7.20 18.21
CA LEU A 326 -2.10 -7.57 18.69
C LEU A 326 -2.06 -7.92 20.19
N PRO A 327 -3.17 -7.77 20.91
CA PRO A 327 -3.30 -8.31 22.26
C PRO A 327 -2.94 -9.80 22.31
N LEU A 328 -2.44 -10.26 23.46
CA LEU A 328 -2.06 -11.67 23.65
C LEU A 328 -3.25 -12.64 23.49
N ASP A 329 -4.48 -12.15 23.65
CA ASP A 329 -5.74 -12.86 23.45
C ASP A 329 -6.38 -12.68 22.07
N GLY A 330 -5.72 -11.94 21.16
CA GLY A 330 -6.15 -11.82 19.77
C GLY A 330 -7.18 -10.72 19.53
N GLU A 331 -7.86 -10.85 18.40
CA GLU A 331 -8.88 -9.92 17.94
C GLU A 331 -10.15 -9.97 18.79
N VAL A 332 -10.51 -11.14 19.32
CA VAL A 332 -11.69 -11.32 20.17
C VAL A 332 -11.29 -11.16 21.64
N PRO A 333 -11.78 -10.12 22.33
CA PRO A 333 -11.46 -9.92 23.74
C PRO A 333 -11.89 -11.09 24.62
N SER A 334 -10.98 -11.54 25.48
CA SER A 334 -11.25 -12.65 26.42
C SER A 334 -12.29 -12.30 27.49
N ASP A 335 -12.53 -11.02 27.77
CA ASP A 335 -13.50 -10.50 28.74
C ASP A 335 -14.95 -10.42 28.20
N TRP A 336 -15.17 -10.75 26.92
CA TRP A 336 -16.52 -10.81 26.37
C TRP A 336 -17.38 -11.88 27.05
N THR A 337 -18.63 -11.54 27.35
CA THR A 337 -19.61 -12.52 27.83
C THR A 337 -20.08 -13.41 26.68
N THR A 338 -20.63 -14.58 27.01
CA THR A 338 -21.25 -15.49 26.01
C THR A 338 -22.37 -14.80 25.23
N GLN A 339 -23.11 -13.89 25.88
CA GLN A 339 -24.17 -13.11 25.23
C GLN A 339 -23.58 -12.13 24.21
N HIS A 340 -22.58 -11.35 24.59
CA HIS A 340 -21.93 -10.40 23.68
C HIS A 340 -21.32 -11.11 22.46
N LEU A 341 -20.69 -12.28 22.66
CA LEU A 341 -20.19 -13.10 21.54
C LEU A 341 -21.31 -13.59 20.62
N ALA A 342 -22.48 -13.96 21.17
CA ALA A 342 -23.63 -14.35 20.37
C ALA A 342 -24.17 -13.18 19.55
N ASP A 343 -24.27 -11.99 20.15
CA ASP A 343 -24.73 -10.77 19.49
C ASP A 343 -23.78 -10.38 18.33
N GLU A 344 -22.46 -10.46 18.54
CA GLU A 344 -21.47 -10.16 17.48
C GLU A 344 -21.46 -11.21 16.36
N ILE A 345 -21.75 -12.49 16.66
CA ILE A 345 -21.95 -13.52 15.62
C ILE A 345 -23.16 -13.17 14.74
N GLU A 346 -24.23 -12.64 15.32
CA GLU A 346 -25.43 -12.25 14.57
C GLU A 346 -25.20 -10.99 13.72
N LEU A 347 -24.34 -10.10 14.19
CA LEU A 347 -23.95 -8.87 13.47
C LEU A 347 -22.91 -9.10 12.37
N ALA A 348 -22.14 -10.17 12.44
CA ALA A 348 -21.04 -10.42 11.52
C ALA A 348 -21.52 -10.68 10.09
N SER A 349 -21.10 -9.81 9.17
CA SER A 349 -21.46 -9.87 7.75
C SER A 349 -20.48 -10.67 6.89
N LYS A 350 -19.23 -10.83 7.35
CA LYS A 350 -18.13 -11.51 6.64
C LYS A 350 -17.91 -12.92 7.15
N HIS A 351 -17.72 -13.87 6.23
CA HIS A 351 -17.46 -15.27 6.57
C HIS A 351 -16.17 -15.49 7.38
N SER A 352 -15.07 -14.79 7.06
CA SER A 352 -13.81 -14.88 7.81
C SER A 352 -13.95 -14.42 9.27
N LYS A 353 -14.74 -13.38 9.52
CA LYS A 353 -15.08 -12.91 10.86
C LYS A 353 -16.00 -13.88 11.58
N LEU A 354 -17.03 -14.38 10.91
CA LEU A 354 -17.91 -15.42 11.47
C LEU A 354 -17.10 -16.64 11.91
N GLN A 355 -16.13 -17.06 11.10
CA GLN A 355 -15.22 -18.14 11.45
C GLN A 355 -14.48 -17.84 12.77
N LEU A 356 -13.77 -16.70 12.86
CA LEU A 356 -13.06 -16.27 14.08
C LEU A 356 -13.97 -16.33 15.32
N LEU A 357 -15.18 -15.79 15.23
CA LEU A 357 -16.15 -15.78 16.33
C LEU A 357 -16.66 -17.19 16.68
N TYR A 358 -16.85 -18.07 15.70
CA TYR A 358 -17.24 -19.46 15.94
C TYR A 358 -16.12 -20.27 16.59
N TYR A 359 -14.86 -20.07 16.22
CA TYR A 359 -13.73 -20.67 16.93
C TYR A 359 -13.69 -20.26 18.40
N GLU A 360 -13.90 -18.97 18.68
CA GLU A 360 -13.95 -18.49 20.06
C GLU A 360 -15.14 -19.07 20.83
N ARG A 361 -16.31 -19.18 20.18
CA ARG A 361 -17.48 -19.84 20.77
C ARG A 361 -17.24 -21.33 21.03
N LEU A 362 -16.51 -22.01 20.14
CA LEU A 362 -16.15 -23.42 20.30
C LEU A 362 -15.23 -23.61 21.51
N ALA A 363 -14.20 -22.77 21.65
CA ALA A 363 -13.26 -22.82 22.76
C ALA A 363 -13.92 -22.55 24.13
N ARG A 364 -14.93 -21.67 24.18
CA ARG A 364 -15.68 -21.34 25.40
C ARG A 364 -16.84 -22.30 25.70
N SER A 365 -17.21 -23.17 24.75
CA SER A 365 -18.33 -24.11 24.93
C SER A 365 -17.93 -25.24 25.87
N THR A 366 -18.72 -25.45 26.93
CA THR A 366 -18.45 -26.49 27.94
C THR A 366 -19.25 -27.79 27.69
N THR A 367 -20.39 -27.71 27.01
CA THR A 367 -21.27 -28.87 26.77
C THR A 367 -21.00 -29.53 25.41
N PRO A 368 -21.11 -30.88 25.31
CA PRO A 368 -20.97 -31.59 24.03
C PRO A 368 -21.95 -31.08 22.96
N SER A 369 -23.21 -30.85 23.34
CA SER A 369 -24.25 -30.41 22.39
C SER A 369 -24.01 -28.98 21.86
N SER A 370 -23.49 -28.05 22.69
CA SER A 370 -23.10 -26.72 22.20
C SER A 370 -21.89 -26.81 21.26
N LYS A 371 -20.84 -27.57 21.60
CA LYS A 371 -19.66 -27.79 20.74
C LYS A 371 -20.07 -28.36 19.38
N ARG A 372 -21.00 -29.31 19.34
CA ARG A 372 -21.56 -29.88 18.10
C ARG A 372 -22.17 -28.81 17.20
N PHE A 373 -23.08 -27.98 17.72
CA PHE A 373 -23.76 -26.98 16.89
C PHE A 373 -22.79 -25.93 16.35
N VAL A 374 -21.76 -25.58 17.11
CA VAL A 374 -20.69 -24.72 16.60
C VAL A 374 -19.89 -25.42 15.49
N LYS A 375 -19.54 -26.71 15.63
CA LYS A 375 -18.87 -27.50 14.56
C LYS A 375 -19.69 -27.56 13.28
N VAL A 376 -21.02 -27.79 13.35
CA VAL A 376 -21.90 -27.76 12.16
C VAL A 376 -21.85 -26.39 11.47
N ARG A 377 -21.83 -25.30 12.24
CA ARG A 377 -21.69 -23.95 11.68
C ARG A 377 -20.30 -23.73 11.06
N LEU A 378 -19.23 -24.21 11.69
CA LEU A 378 -17.87 -24.16 11.13
C LEU A 378 -17.78 -24.92 9.79
N VAL A 379 -18.36 -26.12 9.68
CA VAL A 379 -18.40 -26.86 8.40
C VAL A 379 -19.02 -25.99 7.30
N ARG A 380 -20.15 -25.33 7.59
CA ARG A 380 -20.84 -24.48 6.61
C ARG A 380 -20.07 -23.21 6.29
N THR A 381 -19.47 -22.55 7.29
CA THR A 381 -18.62 -21.37 7.08
C THR A 381 -17.41 -21.73 6.20
N HIS A 382 -16.73 -22.83 6.48
CA HIS A 382 -15.61 -23.33 5.65
C HIS A 382 -16.07 -23.70 4.24
N LEU A 383 -17.25 -24.33 4.07
CA LEU A 383 -17.80 -24.59 2.73
C LEU A 383 -18.12 -23.31 1.95
N ALA A 384 -18.59 -22.25 2.61
CA ALA A 384 -18.84 -20.95 1.98
C ALA A 384 -17.54 -20.25 1.56
N LEU A 385 -16.42 -20.56 2.22
CA LEU A 385 -15.08 -20.08 1.90
C LEU A 385 -14.31 -21.02 0.94
N GLU A 386 -14.92 -22.12 0.47
CA GLU A 386 -14.29 -23.17 -0.34
C GLU A 386 -13.14 -23.94 0.36
N GLU A 387 -13.11 -23.95 1.68
CA GLU A 387 -12.10 -24.60 2.52
C GLU A 387 -12.48 -26.06 2.82
N PHE A 388 -12.48 -26.90 1.78
CA PHE A 388 -13.02 -28.26 1.85
C PHE A 388 -12.31 -29.15 2.88
N GLY A 389 -11.00 -29.00 3.07
CA GLY A 389 -10.24 -29.79 4.05
C GLY A 389 -10.67 -29.50 5.50
N ALA A 390 -10.85 -28.22 5.84
CA ALA A 390 -11.35 -27.80 7.14
C ALA A 390 -12.80 -28.22 7.38
N ALA A 391 -13.64 -28.11 6.35
CA ALA A 391 -15.03 -28.58 6.40
C ALA A 391 -15.11 -30.10 6.64
N GLU A 392 -14.29 -30.89 5.94
CA GLU A 392 -14.20 -32.34 6.13
C GLU A 392 -13.76 -32.71 7.55
N PHE A 393 -12.73 -32.03 8.07
CA PHE A 393 -12.23 -32.23 9.43
C PHE A 393 -13.35 -32.09 10.47
N TYR A 394 -14.09 -30.98 10.45
CA TYR A 394 -15.17 -30.77 11.42
C TYR A 394 -16.36 -31.72 11.20
N ALA A 395 -16.66 -32.09 9.96
CA ALA A 395 -17.71 -33.05 9.65
C ALA A 395 -17.41 -34.42 10.29
N LYS A 396 -16.14 -34.89 10.26
CA LYS A 396 -15.70 -36.12 10.96
C LYS A 396 -15.82 -35.99 12.49
N HIS A 397 -15.41 -34.84 13.04
CA HIS A 397 -15.41 -34.59 14.49
C HIS A 397 -16.79 -34.35 15.11
N ILE A 398 -17.87 -34.33 14.31
CA ILE A 398 -19.26 -34.35 14.81
C ILE A 398 -19.66 -35.75 15.28
N ALA A 399 -19.24 -36.81 14.56
CA ALA A 399 -19.59 -38.20 14.90
C ALA A 399 -18.90 -38.71 16.17
N ALA A 400 -17.67 -38.25 16.41
CA ALA A 400 -16.84 -38.67 17.56
C ALA A 400 -17.37 -38.20 18.93
N ALA A 401 -18.38 -37.33 18.99
CA ALA A 401 -18.88 -36.73 20.23
C ALA A 401 -19.85 -37.61 21.04
N GLY A 402 -20.32 -38.75 20.49
CA GLY A 402 -21.14 -39.74 21.22
C GLY A 402 -22.53 -39.26 21.69
N ASP A 403 -23.04 -38.15 21.16
CA ASP A 403 -24.31 -37.52 21.58
C ASP A 403 -25.50 -38.05 20.71
N PRO A 404 -26.55 -38.64 21.32
CA PRO A 404 -27.74 -39.18 20.63
C PRO A 404 -28.44 -38.19 19.68
N ASP A 405 -28.44 -36.90 19.99
CA ASP A 405 -29.09 -35.86 19.17
C ASP A 405 -28.27 -35.47 17.92
N SER A 406 -27.09 -36.07 17.73
CA SER A 406 -26.18 -35.85 16.58
C SER A 406 -26.20 -36.99 15.57
N LEU A 407 -26.86 -38.09 15.93
CA LEU A 407 -26.76 -39.34 15.20
C LEU A 407 -27.26 -39.12 13.76
N GLY A 408 -26.42 -39.48 12.80
CA GLY A 408 -26.68 -39.33 11.36
C GLY A 408 -26.27 -38.00 10.72
N LEU A 409 -25.80 -36.97 11.45
CA LEU A 409 -25.45 -35.66 10.84
C LEU A 409 -24.11 -35.63 10.09
N SER A 410 -23.14 -36.45 10.48
CA SER A 410 -21.78 -36.42 9.92
C SER A 410 -21.73 -36.88 8.46
N GLN A 411 -22.43 -37.97 8.13
CA GLN A 411 -22.46 -38.55 6.79
C GLN A 411 -22.97 -37.59 5.71
N PRO A 412 -24.14 -36.92 5.84
CA PRO A 412 -24.61 -35.97 4.83
C PRO A 412 -23.68 -34.77 4.67
N LEU A 413 -23.04 -34.28 5.74
CA LEU A 413 -22.04 -33.22 5.64
C LEU A 413 -20.79 -33.66 4.88
N LEU A 414 -20.27 -34.87 5.12
CA LEU A 414 -19.10 -35.39 4.41
C LEU A 414 -19.38 -35.56 2.91
N VAL A 415 -20.56 -36.09 2.55
CA VAL A 415 -20.96 -36.21 1.14
C VAL A 415 -21.16 -34.84 0.50
N LEU A 416 -21.69 -33.86 1.23
CA LEU A 416 -21.80 -32.48 0.77
C LEU A 416 -20.42 -31.86 0.48
N VAL A 417 -19.45 -32.07 1.38
CA VAL A 417 -18.06 -31.60 1.17
C VAL A 417 -17.46 -32.23 -0.08
N ASP A 418 -17.56 -33.55 -0.24
CA ASP A 418 -17.02 -34.25 -1.42
C ASP A 418 -17.72 -33.80 -2.72
N HIS A 419 -19.04 -33.62 -2.68
CA HIS A 419 -19.82 -33.14 -3.82
C HIS A 419 -19.38 -31.73 -4.26
N ARG A 420 -19.33 -30.77 -3.34
CA ARG A 420 -18.92 -29.38 -3.65
C ARG A 420 -17.45 -29.29 -4.06
N LYS A 421 -16.58 -30.09 -3.46
CA LYS A 421 -15.17 -30.21 -3.88
C LYS A 421 -15.09 -30.68 -5.33
N ALA A 422 -15.80 -31.75 -5.70
CA ALA A 422 -15.82 -32.26 -7.06
C ALA A 422 -16.42 -31.25 -8.05
N LEU A 423 -17.50 -30.56 -7.68
CA LEU A 423 -18.12 -29.50 -8.50
C LEU A 423 -17.10 -28.39 -8.80
N ARG A 424 -16.37 -27.95 -7.77
CA ARG A 424 -15.35 -26.90 -7.93
C ARG A 424 -14.19 -27.33 -8.82
N GLN A 425 -13.75 -28.58 -8.75
CA GLN A 425 -12.73 -29.11 -9.66
C GLN A 425 -13.20 -29.08 -11.12
N ARG A 426 -14.47 -29.43 -11.37
CA ARG A 426 -15.10 -29.36 -12.70
C ARG A 426 -15.18 -27.93 -13.22
N GLU A 427 -15.62 -26.97 -12.39
CA GLU A 427 -15.67 -25.54 -12.76
C GLU A 427 -14.30 -24.98 -13.14
N ARG A 428 -13.22 -25.51 -12.54
CA ARG A 428 -11.82 -25.14 -12.85
C ARG A 428 -11.26 -25.87 -14.09
N GLY A 429 -12.09 -26.60 -14.84
CA GLY A 429 -11.69 -27.30 -16.06
C GLY A 429 -10.86 -28.56 -15.83
N ARG A 430 -10.73 -29.05 -14.59
CA ARG A 430 -10.08 -30.35 -14.31
C ARG A 430 -11.04 -31.47 -14.70
N ILE A 431 -10.53 -32.48 -15.42
CA ILE A 431 -11.33 -33.62 -15.87
C ILE A 431 -11.75 -34.43 -14.63
N VAL A 432 -13.04 -34.38 -14.29
CA VAL A 432 -13.64 -35.29 -13.32
C VAL A 432 -14.37 -36.37 -14.11
N GLU A 433 -13.70 -37.49 -14.33
CA GLU A 433 -14.29 -38.64 -15.04
C GLU A 433 -15.61 -39.06 -14.39
N ASN A 434 -16.62 -39.27 -15.23
CA ASN A 434 -17.95 -39.75 -14.85
C ASN A 434 -18.58 -38.95 -13.69
N PHE A 435 -18.45 -37.62 -13.71
CA PHE A 435 -18.97 -36.73 -12.66
C PHE A 435 -20.41 -37.05 -12.27
N ASP A 436 -21.31 -37.21 -13.24
CA ASP A 436 -22.73 -37.48 -13.00
C ASP A 436 -22.95 -38.87 -12.37
N GLU A 437 -22.21 -39.90 -12.79
CA GLU A 437 -22.30 -41.25 -12.20
C GLU A 437 -21.79 -41.24 -10.75
N ARG A 438 -20.66 -40.57 -10.50
CA ARG A 438 -20.10 -40.41 -9.15
C ARG A 438 -21.01 -39.59 -8.24
N ALA A 439 -21.66 -38.56 -8.78
CA ALA A 439 -22.68 -37.79 -8.07
C ALA A 439 -23.91 -38.64 -7.74
N ARG A 440 -24.40 -39.48 -8.67
CA ARG A 440 -25.47 -40.46 -8.39
C ARG A 440 -25.06 -41.47 -7.32
N ALA A 441 -23.82 -41.96 -7.34
CA ALA A 441 -23.30 -42.87 -6.32
C ALA A 441 -23.22 -42.20 -4.94
N ARG A 442 -22.72 -40.95 -4.86
CA ARG A 442 -22.76 -40.13 -3.64
C ARG A 442 -24.17 -40.00 -3.10
N MET A 443 -25.13 -39.63 -3.94
CA MET A 443 -26.54 -39.49 -3.56
C MET A 443 -27.14 -40.82 -3.08
N ALA A 444 -26.79 -41.94 -3.72
CA ALA A 444 -27.23 -43.27 -3.29
C ALA A 444 -26.66 -43.69 -1.94
N SER A 445 -25.44 -43.24 -1.59
CA SER A 445 -24.81 -43.54 -0.29
C SER A 445 -25.50 -42.87 0.90
N LEU A 446 -26.29 -41.82 0.64
CA LEU A 446 -27.02 -41.09 1.65
C LEU A 446 -28.32 -41.81 1.98
N GLU A 447 -28.37 -42.67 2.99
CA GLU A 447 -29.60 -43.34 3.45
C GLU A 447 -30.06 -42.78 4.79
N VAL A 448 -31.38 -42.57 4.95
CA VAL A 448 -31.98 -42.24 6.25
C VAL A 448 -32.17 -43.54 7.02
N LYS A 449 -31.39 -43.74 8.08
CA LYS A 449 -31.38 -44.98 8.86
C LYS A 449 -32.45 -44.97 9.97
N PRO A 450 -33.02 -46.12 10.35
CA PRO A 450 -33.87 -46.23 11.53
C PRO A 450 -33.09 -45.81 12.78
N GLY A 451 -33.51 -44.73 13.44
CA GLY A 451 -32.82 -44.13 14.60
C GLY A 451 -32.10 -42.81 14.32
N ASP A 452 -32.00 -42.38 13.06
CA ASP A 452 -31.51 -41.03 12.73
C ASP A 452 -32.43 -39.94 13.29
N THR A 453 -31.83 -38.82 13.69
CA THR A 453 -32.59 -37.66 14.16
C THR A 453 -33.38 -37.01 13.02
N SER A 454 -34.48 -36.31 13.34
CA SER A 454 -35.23 -35.51 12.35
C SER A 454 -34.33 -34.50 11.64
N ALA A 455 -33.30 -33.98 12.32
CA ALA A 455 -32.30 -33.08 11.77
C ALA A 455 -31.42 -33.77 10.72
N ALA A 456 -30.97 -35.00 11.00
CA ALA A 456 -30.20 -35.81 10.05
C ALA A 456 -31.02 -36.20 8.82
N ALA A 457 -32.29 -36.57 9.01
CA ALA A 457 -33.20 -36.85 7.91
C ALA A 457 -33.45 -35.62 7.02
N ALA A 458 -33.69 -34.45 7.62
CA ALA A 458 -33.84 -33.19 6.89
C ALA A 458 -32.58 -32.82 6.10
N LEU A 459 -31.41 -32.83 6.74
CA LEU A 459 -30.14 -32.50 6.09
C LEU A 459 -29.81 -33.48 4.95
N THR A 460 -30.05 -34.78 5.16
CA THR A 460 -29.84 -35.81 4.13
C THR A 460 -30.64 -35.50 2.87
N ARG A 461 -31.92 -35.13 3.01
CA ARG A 461 -32.77 -34.78 1.88
C ARG A 461 -32.35 -33.47 1.20
N VAL A 462 -31.93 -32.47 1.97
CA VAL A 462 -31.36 -31.22 1.43
C VAL A 462 -30.11 -31.49 0.59
N VAL A 463 -29.19 -32.33 1.07
CA VAL A 463 -27.97 -32.69 0.32
C VAL A 463 -28.30 -33.51 -0.93
N ARG A 464 -29.24 -34.46 -0.85
CA ARG A 464 -29.72 -35.18 -2.04
C ARG A 464 -30.34 -34.23 -3.08
N SER A 465 -31.09 -33.23 -2.62
CA SER A 465 -31.65 -32.19 -3.48
C SER A 465 -30.55 -31.43 -4.21
N GLU A 466 -29.53 -30.95 -3.50
CA GLU A 466 -28.39 -30.23 -4.09
C GLU A 466 -27.63 -31.09 -5.13
N ILE A 467 -27.39 -32.37 -4.82
CA ILE A 467 -26.72 -33.28 -5.76
C ILE A 467 -27.56 -33.51 -7.02
N ALA A 468 -28.86 -33.78 -6.86
CA ALA A 468 -29.78 -33.97 -7.98
C ALA A 468 -29.87 -32.71 -8.86
N ASP A 469 -29.91 -31.54 -8.22
CA ASP A 469 -29.95 -30.23 -8.88
C ASP A 469 -28.70 -29.99 -9.73
N THR A 470 -27.52 -30.34 -9.20
CA THR A 470 -26.22 -30.19 -9.84
C THR A 470 -26.07 -31.07 -11.09
N ILE A 471 -26.65 -32.28 -11.09
CA ILE A 471 -26.65 -33.20 -12.24
C ILE A 471 -27.82 -32.97 -13.21
N GLY A 472 -28.63 -31.93 -12.98
CA GLY A 472 -29.75 -31.54 -13.84
C GLY A 472 -31.06 -32.30 -13.61
N ASP A 473 -31.15 -33.18 -12.61
CA ASP A 473 -32.40 -33.88 -12.24
C ASP A 473 -33.26 -32.99 -11.34
N LYS A 474 -33.85 -31.95 -11.94
CA LYS A 474 -34.64 -30.93 -11.23
C LYS A 474 -35.90 -31.49 -10.57
N ALA A 475 -36.53 -32.50 -11.19
CA ALA A 475 -37.73 -33.13 -10.65
C ALA A 475 -37.43 -33.85 -9.33
N ARG A 476 -36.33 -34.62 -9.29
CA ARG A 476 -35.87 -35.26 -8.07
C ARG A 476 -35.36 -34.27 -7.03
N ALA A 477 -34.64 -33.23 -7.46
CA ALA A 477 -34.16 -32.17 -6.58
C ALA A 477 -35.32 -31.52 -5.80
N ARG A 478 -36.40 -31.18 -6.51
CA ARG A 478 -37.63 -30.64 -5.92
C ARG A 478 -38.28 -31.64 -4.96
N ALA A 479 -38.48 -32.88 -5.39
CA ALA A 479 -39.14 -33.91 -4.58
C ALA A 479 -38.40 -34.19 -3.27
N GLU A 480 -37.06 -34.25 -3.29
CA GLU A 480 -36.27 -34.43 -2.06
C GLU A 480 -36.36 -33.22 -1.14
N LEU A 481 -36.33 -32.00 -1.68
CA LEU A 481 -36.43 -30.78 -0.88
C LEU A 481 -37.81 -30.64 -0.21
N GLU A 482 -38.90 -30.86 -0.96
CA GLU A 482 -40.28 -30.79 -0.42
C GLU A 482 -40.55 -31.89 0.62
N ALA A 483 -39.84 -33.03 0.53
CA ALA A 483 -39.94 -34.12 1.51
C ALA A 483 -39.08 -33.93 2.77
N ALA A 484 -38.28 -32.85 2.87
CA ALA A 484 -37.42 -32.58 4.02
C ALA A 484 -38.25 -32.27 5.28
N PRO A 485 -38.11 -33.04 6.39
CA PRO A 485 -38.86 -32.80 7.63
C PRO A 485 -38.32 -31.59 8.40
N ILE A 486 -38.68 -30.38 7.97
CA ILE A 486 -38.26 -29.10 8.58
C ILE A 486 -39.16 -28.63 9.74
N ALA A 487 -39.89 -29.54 10.39
CA ALA A 487 -40.82 -29.21 11.48
C ALA A 487 -40.10 -28.90 12.81
N GLY A 488 -40.88 -28.49 13.82
CA GLY A 488 -40.50 -27.72 15.02
C GLY A 488 -39.42 -28.24 15.98
N LYS A 489 -38.63 -29.26 15.64
CA LYS A 489 -37.40 -29.67 16.35
C LYS A 489 -36.12 -29.55 15.49
N THR A 490 -36.21 -28.97 14.30
CA THR A 490 -35.09 -28.88 13.37
C THR A 490 -34.12 -27.75 13.76
N PRO A 491 -32.83 -28.04 13.95
CA PRO A 491 -31.84 -27.03 14.32
C PRO A 491 -31.70 -25.94 13.25
N ARG A 492 -31.46 -24.70 13.69
CA ARG A 492 -31.26 -23.52 12.83
C ARG A 492 -30.30 -23.76 11.65
N ALA A 493 -29.18 -24.45 11.88
CA ALA A 493 -28.19 -24.70 10.83
C ALA A 493 -28.71 -25.58 9.67
N VAL A 494 -29.62 -26.51 9.96
CA VAL A 494 -30.27 -27.36 8.95
C VAL A 494 -31.35 -26.57 8.21
N LEU A 495 -32.10 -25.72 8.93
CA LEU A 495 -33.09 -24.83 8.31
C LEU A 495 -32.46 -23.81 7.36
N GLU A 496 -31.27 -23.29 7.70
CA GLU A 496 -30.49 -22.42 6.82
C GLU A 496 -30.02 -23.16 5.56
N ALA A 497 -29.53 -24.41 5.69
CA ALA A 497 -29.15 -25.22 4.53
C ALA A 497 -30.35 -25.54 3.63
N TYR A 498 -31.51 -25.82 4.22
CA TYR A 498 -32.77 -25.98 3.49
C TYR A 498 -33.13 -24.72 2.72
N TYR A 499 -33.06 -23.54 3.36
CA TYR A 499 -33.34 -22.27 2.70
C TYR A 499 -32.37 -21.97 1.55
N GLU A 500 -31.06 -22.21 1.74
CA GLU A 500 -30.05 -22.00 0.70
C GLU A 500 -30.37 -22.84 -0.55
N GLN A 501 -30.70 -24.12 -0.35
CA GLN A 501 -31.09 -24.98 -1.46
C GLN A 501 -32.43 -24.58 -2.08
N ALA A 502 -33.41 -24.19 -1.27
CA ALA A 502 -34.70 -23.69 -1.77
C ALA A 502 -34.56 -22.42 -2.60
N ASP A 503 -33.75 -21.46 -2.13
CA ASP A 503 -33.50 -20.19 -2.82
C ASP A 503 -32.75 -20.41 -4.14
N ALA A 504 -31.76 -21.31 -4.17
CA ALA A 504 -31.05 -21.67 -5.39
C ALA A 504 -31.97 -22.38 -6.40
N LEU A 505 -32.58 -23.50 -5.99
CA LEU A 505 -33.39 -24.37 -6.86
C LEU A 505 -34.61 -23.63 -7.42
N TYR A 506 -35.41 -22.98 -6.56
CA TYR A 506 -36.65 -22.34 -7.00
C TYR A 506 -36.40 -21.05 -7.81
N ARG A 507 -35.24 -20.40 -7.65
CA ARG A 507 -34.85 -19.31 -8.57
C ARG A 507 -34.51 -19.84 -9.95
N GLU A 508 -33.77 -20.93 -10.03
CA GLU A 508 -33.42 -21.56 -11.30
C GLU A 508 -34.66 -22.09 -12.05
N LEU A 509 -35.63 -22.64 -11.31
CA LEU A 509 -36.92 -23.08 -11.85
C LEU A 509 -37.91 -21.93 -12.16
N ASP A 510 -37.58 -20.69 -11.80
CA ASP A 510 -38.50 -19.53 -11.72
C ASP A 510 -39.82 -19.83 -10.97
N ASP A 511 -39.83 -20.78 -10.02
CA ASP A 511 -41.00 -21.12 -9.20
C ASP A 511 -41.07 -20.21 -7.97
N ARG A 512 -41.67 -19.04 -8.17
CA ARG A 512 -41.74 -17.99 -7.14
C ARG A 512 -42.63 -18.39 -5.97
N GLU A 513 -43.73 -19.11 -6.22
CA GLU A 513 -44.67 -19.50 -5.16
C GLU A 513 -44.09 -20.57 -4.24
N ALA A 514 -43.30 -21.51 -4.77
CA ALA A 514 -42.57 -22.47 -3.96
C ALA A 514 -41.55 -21.78 -3.05
N LEU A 515 -40.79 -20.81 -3.58
CA LEU A 515 -39.84 -20.03 -2.77
C LEU A 515 -40.54 -19.21 -1.68
N VAL A 516 -41.66 -18.55 -2.01
CA VAL A 516 -42.47 -17.80 -1.03
C VAL A 516 -42.98 -18.72 0.07
N THR A 517 -43.44 -19.92 -0.29
CA THR A 517 -43.94 -20.92 0.67
C THR A 517 -42.83 -21.38 1.61
N ALA A 518 -41.64 -21.72 1.09
CA ALA A 518 -40.48 -22.10 1.89
C ALA A 518 -40.06 -20.98 2.87
N CYS A 519 -39.98 -19.73 2.40
CA CYS A 519 -39.65 -18.59 3.24
C CYS A 519 -40.71 -18.35 4.33
N ARG A 520 -42.00 -18.51 4.00
CA ARG A 520 -43.12 -18.33 4.94
C ARG A 520 -43.09 -19.38 6.05
N GLN A 521 -42.82 -20.64 5.71
CA GLN A 521 -42.67 -21.71 6.69
C GLN A 521 -41.55 -21.40 7.69
N LEU A 522 -40.41 -20.89 7.22
CA LEU A 522 -39.31 -20.48 8.08
C LEU A 522 -39.61 -19.22 8.91
N ALA A 523 -40.29 -18.23 8.32
CA ALA A 523 -40.71 -17.01 9.02
C ALA A 523 -41.67 -17.29 10.20
N LEU A 524 -42.38 -18.42 10.17
CA LEU A 524 -43.30 -18.85 11.22
C LEU A 524 -42.73 -19.98 12.10
N HIS A 525 -41.48 -20.40 11.88
CA HIS A 525 -40.92 -21.56 12.56
C HIS A 525 -40.62 -21.27 14.05
N PRO A 526 -41.15 -22.08 15.01
CA PRO A 526 -41.12 -21.75 16.43
C PRO A 526 -39.72 -21.83 17.09
N GLN A 527 -38.77 -22.57 16.51
CA GLN A 527 -37.39 -22.64 17.05
C GLN A 527 -36.46 -21.54 16.53
N LEU A 528 -36.90 -20.76 15.55
CA LEU A 528 -36.09 -19.65 15.05
C LEU A 528 -36.33 -18.42 15.94
N ALA A 529 -35.23 -17.73 16.27
CA ALA A 529 -35.29 -16.45 16.96
C ALA A 529 -36.12 -15.46 16.13
N GLU A 530 -36.67 -14.43 16.77
CA GLU A 530 -37.47 -13.40 16.09
C GLU A 530 -36.71 -12.75 14.93
N GLU A 531 -35.41 -12.49 15.08
CA GLU A 531 -34.58 -11.93 14.01
C GLU A 531 -34.40 -12.89 12.83
N ASP A 532 -34.23 -14.20 13.08
CA ASP A 532 -34.18 -15.21 12.01
C ASP A 532 -35.51 -15.30 11.27
N ARG A 533 -36.62 -15.27 12.01
CA ARG A 533 -37.96 -15.23 11.42
C ARG A 533 -38.16 -13.98 10.57
N LEU A 534 -37.67 -12.83 11.01
CA LEU A 534 -37.68 -11.57 10.26
C LEU A 534 -36.82 -11.64 8.99
N ARG A 535 -35.65 -12.28 9.04
CA ARG A 535 -34.79 -12.51 7.86
C ARG A 535 -35.54 -13.28 6.78
N TYR A 536 -36.19 -14.39 7.14
CA TYR A 536 -36.95 -15.20 6.18
C TYR A 536 -38.26 -14.53 5.73
N ALA A 537 -38.92 -13.76 6.60
CA ALA A 537 -40.06 -12.92 6.24
C ALA A 537 -39.69 -11.91 5.15
N ARG A 538 -38.56 -11.20 5.31
CA ARG A 538 -38.04 -10.27 4.30
C ARG A 538 -37.66 -10.98 3.00
N ALA A 539 -37.12 -12.19 3.08
CA ALA A 539 -36.85 -13.02 1.90
C ALA A 539 -38.15 -13.39 1.14
N ALA A 540 -39.20 -13.77 1.86
CA ALA A 540 -40.51 -14.05 1.28
C ALA A 540 -41.04 -12.84 0.50
N VAL A 541 -40.99 -11.65 1.11
CA VAL A 541 -41.45 -10.39 0.47
C VAL A 541 -40.66 -10.09 -0.80
N ARG A 542 -39.33 -10.24 -0.78
CA ARG A 542 -38.49 -10.06 -1.99
C ARG A 542 -38.86 -11.05 -3.10
N ALA A 543 -39.14 -12.31 -2.75
CA ALA A 543 -39.58 -13.32 -3.72
C ALA A 543 -40.98 -13.01 -4.30
N MET A 544 -41.91 -12.50 -3.47
CA MET A 544 -43.27 -12.14 -3.89
C MET A 544 -43.29 -11.03 -4.97
N VAL A 545 -42.41 -10.03 -4.84
CA VAL A 545 -42.40 -8.85 -5.72
C VAL A 545 -41.43 -8.95 -6.90
N ARG A 546 -40.58 -9.98 -6.94
CA ARG A 546 -39.54 -10.13 -7.97
C ARG A 546 -40.18 -10.17 -9.37
N GLY A 547 -39.74 -9.25 -10.22
CA GLY A 547 -40.16 -9.18 -11.63
C GLY A 547 -41.61 -8.76 -11.85
N LEU A 548 -42.33 -8.31 -10.81
CA LEU A 548 -43.68 -7.77 -10.95
C LEU A 548 -43.65 -6.26 -11.21
N PRO A 549 -44.57 -5.72 -12.02
CA PRO A 549 -44.84 -4.29 -12.07
C PRO A 549 -45.20 -3.74 -10.69
N TYR A 550 -44.89 -2.47 -10.41
CA TYR A 550 -45.09 -1.87 -9.09
C TYR A 550 -46.52 -1.96 -8.57
N ALA A 551 -47.52 -1.75 -9.43
CA ALA A 551 -48.93 -1.82 -9.05
C ALA A 551 -49.33 -3.25 -8.63
N ASP A 552 -48.86 -4.25 -9.37
CA ASP A 552 -49.15 -5.66 -9.09
C ASP A 552 -48.42 -6.15 -7.84
N ALA A 553 -47.17 -5.70 -7.66
CA ALA A 553 -46.39 -5.95 -6.44
C ALA A 553 -47.09 -5.37 -5.21
N GLU A 554 -47.56 -4.12 -5.28
CA GLU A 554 -48.27 -3.46 -4.18
C GLU A 554 -49.60 -4.17 -3.86
N ALA A 555 -50.39 -4.49 -4.88
CA ALA A 555 -51.65 -5.23 -4.72
C ALA A 555 -51.43 -6.62 -4.12
N ARG A 556 -50.37 -7.32 -4.55
CA ARG A 556 -49.99 -8.63 -4.00
C ARG A 556 -49.61 -8.52 -2.52
N LEU A 557 -48.72 -7.59 -2.17
CA LEU A 557 -48.28 -7.41 -0.78
C LEU A 557 -49.46 -7.03 0.13
N GLU A 558 -50.44 -6.27 -0.35
CA GLU A 558 -51.60 -5.92 0.45
C GLU A 558 -52.53 -7.12 0.71
N ARG A 559 -52.77 -7.96 -0.30
CA ARG A 559 -53.53 -9.21 -0.13
C ARG A 559 -52.86 -10.15 0.89
N GLU A 560 -51.54 -10.29 0.80
CA GLU A 560 -50.74 -11.12 1.72
C GLU A 560 -50.71 -10.55 3.14
N ARG A 561 -50.68 -9.22 3.27
CA ARG A 561 -50.71 -8.54 4.58
C ARG A 561 -52.05 -8.74 5.28
N ALA A 562 -53.15 -8.80 4.53
CA ALA A 562 -54.49 -9.03 5.08
C ALA A 562 -54.67 -10.45 5.68
N THR A 563 -53.87 -11.43 5.25
CA THR A 563 -53.94 -12.82 5.71
C THR A 563 -52.84 -13.20 6.71
N ALA A 564 -51.80 -12.38 6.83
CA ALA A 564 -50.71 -12.61 7.78
C ALA A 564 -51.17 -12.38 9.24
N PRO A 565 -50.72 -13.19 10.21
CA PRO A 565 -51.04 -12.97 11.62
C PRO A 565 -50.60 -11.58 12.08
N ALA A 566 -51.47 -10.87 12.80
CA ALA A 566 -51.14 -9.58 13.40
C ALA A 566 -49.88 -9.69 14.27
N ASP A 567 -49.04 -8.66 14.25
CA ASP A 567 -47.76 -8.57 14.97
C ASP A 567 -46.67 -9.59 14.60
N SER A 568 -46.90 -10.47 13.62
CA SER A 568 -45.88 -11.39 13.12
C SER A 568 -44.77 -10.69 12.33
N GLU A 569 -43.57 -11.31 12.29
CA GLU A 569 -42.45 -10.81 11.48
C GLU A 569 -42.79 -10.75 9.98
N LEU A 570 -43.68 -11.63 9.52
CA LEU A 570 -44.20 -11.60 8.16
C LEU A 570 -45.09 -10.37 7.90
N ALA A 571 -46.01 -10.05 8.80
CA ALA A 571 -46.86 -8.85 8.69
C ALA A 571 -46.03 -7.56 8.70
N PHE A 572 -44.99 -7.51 9.53
CA PHE A 572 -44.04 -6.41 9.54
C PHE A 572 -43.27 -6.30 8.23
N ALA A 573 -42.67 -7.41 7.74
CA ALA A 573 -41.90 -7.42 6.50
C ALA A 573 -42.76 -7.02 5.28
N LEU A 574 -44.02 -7.47 5.22
CA LEU A 574 -44.98 -7.08 4.18
C LEU A 574 -45.25 -5.57 4.18
N SER A 575 -45.42 -5.00 5.37
CA SER A 575 -45.63 -3.56 5.55
C SER A 575 -44.38 -2.76 5.13
N LEU A 576 -43.18 -3.23 5.50
CA LEU A 576 -41.91 -2.64 5.08
C LEU A 576 -41.74 -2.73 3.56
N GLY A 577 -42.03 -3.89 2.96
CA GLY A 577 -41.99 -4.08 1.51
C GLY A 577 -42.85 -3.07 0.76
N ARG A 578 -44.10 -2.85 1.21
CA ARG A 578 -44.99 -1.82 0.64
C ARG A 578 -44.41 -0.41 0.77
N ALA A 579 -43.87 -0.07 1.95
CA ALA A 579 -43.22 1.23 2.16
C ALA A 579 -42.02 1.43 1.21
N LEU A 580 -41.21 0.39 0.97
CA LEU A 580 -40.05 0.45 0.08
C LEU A 580 -40.44 0.62 -1.41
N LEU A 581 -41.59 0.08 -1.84
CA LEU A 581 -42.11 0.27 -3.20
C LEU A 581 -42.54 1.72 -3.51
N THR A 582 -42.61 2.59 -2.49
CA THR A 582 -42.81 4.04 -2.69
C THR A 582 -41.54 4.73 -3.21
N ILE A 583 -40.36 4.12 -3.06
CA ILE A 583 -39.10 4.61 -3.62
C ILE A 583 -38.96 4.09 -5.06
N ARG A 584 -39.30 4.96 -6.02
CA ARG A 584 -39.36 4.63 -7.46
C ARG A 584 -38.35 5.40 -8.31
N ASP A 585 -37.82 6.50 -7.80
CA ASP A 585 -36.90 7.38 -8.51
C ASP A 585 -35.96 8.13 -7.52
N ALA A 586 -35.06 8.96 -8.05
CA ALA A 586 -34.10 9.74 -7.27
C ALA A 586 -34.72 10.89 -6.44
N ARG A 587 -35.97 11.26 -6.72
CA ARG A 587 -36.71 12.33 -6.02
C ARG A 587 -38.07 11.81 -5.55
N PRO A 588 -38.06 10.82 -4.63
CA PRO A 588 -39.30 10.24 -4.17
C PRO A 588 -40.16 11.34 -3.51
N GLY A 589 -41.47 11.30 -3.73
CA GLY A 589 -42.39 12.28 -3.16
C GLY A 589 -42.27 12.35 -1.64
N LYS A 590 -42.54 13.52 -1.03
CA LYS A 590 -42.43 13.74 0.44
C LYS A 590 -43.12 12.66 1.28
N ALA A 591 -44.18 12.04 0.74
CA ALA A 591 -44.90 10.93 1.36
C ALA A 591 -44.04 9.67 1.60
N ALA A 592 -43.15 9.30 0.67
CA ALA A 592 -42.31 8.10 0.80
C ALA A 592 -41.35 8.18 1.99
N LYS A 593 -40.71 9.36 2.17
CA LYS A 593 -39.87 9.64 3.33
C LYS A 593 -40.69 9.61 4.63
N ALA A 594 -41.86 10.24 4.64
CA ALA A 594 -42.70 10.32 5.83
C ALA A 594 -43.13 8.92 6.31
N VAL A 595 -43.55 8.04 5.40
CA VAL A 595 -43.98 6.67 5.73
C VAL A 595 -42.85 5.86 6.39
N LEU A 596 -41.63 5.89 5.84
CA LEU A 596 -40.50 5.14 6.39
C LEU A 596 -40.04 5.70 7.75
N VAL A 597 -40.03 7.02 7.90
CA VAL A 597 -39.69 7.67 9.17
C VAL A 597 -40.74 7.37 10.24
N GLU A 598 -42.03 7.45 9.91
CA GLU A 598 -43.13 7.13 10.82
C GLU A 598 -43.08 5.65 11.25
N MET A 599 -42.84 4.74 10.30
CA MET A 599 -42.67 3.32 10.58
C MET A 599 -41.48 3.06 11.52
N TYR A 600 -40.36 3.75 11.29
CA TYR A 600 -39.18 3.66 12.15
C TYR A 600 -39.45 4.18 13.58
N GLN A 601 -40.15 5.31 13.71
CA GLN A 601 -40.44 5.93 15.01
C GLN A 601 -41.42 5.12 15.86
N LYS A 602 -42.44 4.50 15.24
CA LYS A 602 -43.42 3.66 15.94
C LYS A 602 -42.83 2.34 16.41
N GLU A 603 -41.81 1.83 15.73
CA GLU A 603 -41.16 0.58 16.09
C GLU A 603 -40.28 0.77 17.32
N THR A 604 -40.29 -0.19 18.24
CA THR A 604 -39.48 -0.17 19.47
C THR A 604 -38.39 -1.23 19.45
N ARG A 605 -38.56 -2.28 18.65
CA ARG A 605 -37.60 -3.37 18.52
C ARG A 605 -36.41 -3.00 17.63
N ILE A 606 -35.21 -3.27 18.12
CA ILE A 606 -33.94 -2.89 17.46
C ILE A 606 -33.73 -3.63 16.14
N ASP A 607 -34.04 -4.93 16.08
CA ASP A 607 -33.89 -5.76 14.89
C ASP A 607 -34.81 -5.32 13.74
N ARG A 608 -36.06 -4.93 14.06
CA ARG A 608 -37.01 -4.35 13.11
C ARG A 608 -36.60 -2.95 12.65
N ARG A 609 -36.17 -2.08 13.56
CA ARG A 609 -35.57 -0.77 13.22
C ARG A 609 -34.36 -0.92 12.28
N ARG A 610 -33.49 -1.90 12.56
CA ARG A 610 -32.33 -2.24 11.72
C ARG A 610 -32.76 -2.71 10.34
N ALA A 611 -33.79 -3.56 10.24
CA ALA A 611 -34.33 -4.00 8.96
C ALA A 611 -34.86 -2.83 8.13
N ILE A 612 -35.60 -1.89 8.74
CA ILE A 612 -36.08 -0.67 8.08
C ILE A 612 -34.89 0.12 7.53
N MET A 613 -33.87 0.38 8.37
CA MET A 613 -32.68 1.13 7.97
C MET A 613 -31.95 0.46 6.80
N LEU A 614 -31.66 -0.83 6.91
CA LEU A 614 -30.90 -1.57 5.90
C LEU A 614 -31.63 -1.60 4.55
N ASP A 615 -32.90 -1.99 4.54
CA ASP A 615 -33.65 -2.13 3.29
C ASP A 615 -33.94 -0.76 2.66
N ALA A 616 -34.24 0.26 3.48
CA ALA A 616 -34.47 1.62 2.98
C ALA A 616 -33.19 2.23 2.41
N VAL A 617 -32.04 2.07 3.07
CA VAL A 617 -30.75 2.57 2.57
C VAL A 617 -30.36 1.83 1.29
N GLN A 618 -30.49 0.50 1.25
CA GLN A 618 -30.18 -0.28 0.06
C GLN A 618 -31.05 0.16 -1.13
N ARG A 619 -32.37 0.27 -0.92
CA ARG A 619 -33.32 0.71 -1.94
C ARG A 619 -33.05 2.16 -2.36
N ALA A 620 -32.88 3.08 -1.43
CA ALA A 620 -32.61 4.48 -1.74
C ALA A 620 -31.31 4.66 -2.51
N THR A 621 -30.26 3.91 -2.17
CA THR A 621 -28.97 3.93 -2.89
C THR A 621 -29.15 3.48 -4.35
N GLN A 622 -29.94 2.43 -4.58
CA GLN A 622 -30.23 1.93 -5.93
C GLN A 622 -30.83 3.00 -6.86
N TYR A 623 -31.65 3.91 -6.31
CA TYR A 623 -32.31 4.97 -7.09
C TYR A 623 -31.67 6.36 -6.91
N GLY A 624 -30.62 6.49 -6.10
CA GLY A 624 -30.01 7.79 -5.79
C GLY A 624 -30.89 8.72 -4.93
N ALA A 625 -31.76 8.15 -4.08
CA ALA A 625 -32.70 8.88 -3.22
C ALA A 625 -32.08 9.32 -1.88
N ASP A 626 -30.97 10.07 -1.95
CA ASP A 626 -30.20 10.56 -0.79
C ASP A 626 -31.04 11.20 0.34
N PRO A 627 -32.09 12.00 0.08
CA PRO A 627 -32.87 12.64 1.15
C PRO A 627 -33.61 11.68 2.10
N ILE A 628 -33.87 10.44 1.66
CA ILE A 628 -34.44 9.38 2.50
C ILE A 628 -33.36 8.87 3.46
N ILE A 629 -32.18 8.55 2.93
CA ILE A 629 -31.02 8.07 3.72
C ILE A 629 -30.66 9.11 4.78
N GLU A 630 -30.58 10.38 4.39
CA GLU A 630 -30.27 11.50 5.28
C GLU A 630 -31.26 11.63 6.44
N GLY A 631 -32.56 11.58 6.16
CA GLY A 631 -33.59 11.71 7.21
C GLY A 631 -33.66 10.50 8.13
N LEU A 632 -33.53 9.29 7.58
CA LEU A 632 -33.51 8.07 8.39
C LEU A 632 -32.26 8.01 9.28
N ALA A 633 -31.09 8.42 8.79
CA ALA A 633 -29.87 8.44 9.56
C ALA A 633 -29.94 9.41 10.77
N GLU A 634 -30.57 10.58 10.59
CA GLU A 634 -30.85 11.54 11.67
C GLU A 634 -31.71 10.91 12.78
N HIS A 635 -32.83 10.27 12.43
CA HIS A 635 -33.67 9.59 13.42
C HIS A 635 -33.01 8.38 14.05
N TYR A 636 -32.23 7.62 13.29
CA TYR A 636 -31.55 6.43 13.78
C TYR A 636 -30.57 6.78 14.89
N VAL A 637 -29.69 7.77 14.67
CA VAL A 637 -28.73 8.19 15.69
C VAL A 637 -29.46 8.73 16.91
N ASP A 638 -30.47 9.60 16.76
CA ASP A 638 -31.15 10.21 17.91
C ASP A 638 -32.02 9.21 18.72
N SER A 639 -32.44 8.09 18.12
CA SER A 639 -33.32 7.09 18.75
C SER A 639 -32.61 5.97 19.52
N VAL A 640 -31.28 5.86 19.39
CA VAL A 640 -30.48 4.80 19.99
C VAL A 640 -29.65 5.38 21.13
N ASP A 641 -29.73 4.74 22.30
CA ASP A 641 -28.97 5.12 23.49
C ASP A 641 -27.46 5.18 23.19
N ALA A 642 -26.78 6.20 23.70
CA ALA A 642 -25.35 6.41 23.52
C ALA A 642 -24.50 5.20 23.97
N ALA A 643 -24.96 4.46 24.98
CA ALA A 643 -24.26 3.27 25.48
C ALA A 643 -24.57 1.99 24.67
N ALA A 644 -25.60 2.00 23.82
CA ALA A 644 -26.00 0.82 23.06
C ALA A 644 -24.98 0.50 21.95
N GLN A 645 -24.71 -0.78 21.72
CA GLN A 645 -23.82 -1.26 20.66
C GLN A 645 -24.26 -0.76 19.26
N GLU A 646 -25.57 -0.67 19.05
CA GLU A 646 -26.21 -0.18 17.82
C GLU A 646 -25.89 1.31 17.55
N ARG A 647 -25.57 2.09 18.59
CA ARG A 647 -25.22 3.52 18.48
C ARG A 647 -24.05 3.73 17.55
N ARG A 648 -23.03 2.87 17.64
CA ARG A 648 -21.82 2.97 16.82
C ARG A 648 -22.14 2.86 15.33
N ARG A 649 -23.11 2.03 14.96
CA ARG A 649 -23.58 1.90 13.57
C ARG A 649 -24.36 3.13 13.14
N ALA A 650 -25.25 3.63 13.99
CA ALA A 650 -26.03 4.82 13.72
C ALA A 650 -25.14 6.04 13.52
N GLU A 651 -24.15 6.26 14.38
CA GLU A 651 -23.18 7.35 14.26
C GLU A 651 -22.32 7.25 13.00
N ARG A 652 -21.90 6.04 12.59
CA ARG A 652 -21.15 5.84 11.34
C ARG A 652 -21.98 6.24 10.13
N LEU A 653 -23.18 5.67 9.99
CA LEU A 653 -24.07 5.99 8.88
C LEU A 653 -24.40 7.49 8.86
N TYR A 654 -24.72 8.05 10.03
CA TYR A 654 -25.00 9.47 10.20
C TYR A 654 -23.81 10.34 9.77
N THR A 655 -22.60 10.05 10.26
CA THR A 655 -21.38 10.78 9.89
C THR A 655 -21.17 10.73 8.38
N GLN A 656 -21.19 9.52 7.79
CA GLN A 656 -20.92 9.32 6.37
C GLN A 656 -21.90 10.12 5.49
N VAL A 657 -23.19 10.02 5.79
CA VAL A 657 -24.27 10.61 4.99
C VAL A 657 -24.29 12.13 5.14
N ILE A 658 -24.25 12.63 6.38
CA ILE A 658 -24.40 14.07 6.64
C ILE A 658 -23.13 14.84 6.29
N VAL A 659 -21.92 14.28 6.49
CA VAL A 659 -20.68 14.89 6.00
C VAL A 659 -20.69 14.94 4.46
N GLY A 660 -21.14 13.86 3.80
CA GLY A 660 -21.34 13.87 2.35
C GLY A 660 -22.26 15.00 1.88
N ARG A 661 -23.40 15.18 2.57
CA ARG A 661 -24.34 16.29 2.34
C ARG A 661 -23.69 17.66 2.56
N ALA A 662 -22.93 17.84 3.64
CA ALA A 662 -22.24 19.08 3.97
C ALA A 662 -21.28 19.49 2.84
N PHE A 663 -20.48 18.55 2.32
CA PHE A 663 -19.59 18.82 1.19
C PHE A 663 -20.35 19.15 -0.10
N ARG A 664 -21.47 18.48 -0.39
CA ARG A 664 -22.33 18.83 -1.55
C ARG A 664 -22.90 20.25 -1.41
N ARG A 665 -23.39 20.62 -0.23
CA ARG A 665 -23.92 21.97 0.05
C ARG A 665 -22.84 23.03 -0.07
N ARG A 666 -21.62 22.76 0.44
CA ARG A 666 -20.47 23.64 0.25
C ARG A 666 -20.12 23.81 -1.23
N ALA A 667 -20.10 22.74 -2.01
CA ALA A 667 -19.84 22.82 -3.46
C ALA A 667 -20.91 23.64 -4.19
N ALA A 668 -22.18 23.55 -3.74
CA ALA A 668 -23.28 24.41 -4.18
C ALA A 668 -23.28 25.83 -3.58
N GLN A 669 -22.20 26.24 -2.91
CA GLN A 669 -22.02 27.55 -2.28
C GLN A 669 -23.02 27.89 -1.15
N LYS A 670 -23.69 26.88 -0.59
CA LYS A 670 -24.61 27.00 0.55
C LYS A 670 -23.85 26.85 1.88
N TYR A 671 -23.04 27.86 2.21
CA TYR A 671 -22.08 27.75 3.31
C TYR A 671 -22.73 27.63 4.70
N ASP A 672 -23.83 28.33 4.95
CA ASP A 672 -24.52 28.24 6.25
C ASP A 672 -25.17 26.87 6.47
N GLU A 673 -25.83 26.32 5.46
CA GLU A 673 -26.40 24.96 5.52
C GLU A 673 -25.29 23.89 5.70
N ALA A 674 -24.16 24.06 5.00
CA ALA A 674 -23.02 23.15 5.13
C ALA A 674 -22.38 23.23 6.52
N ARG A 675 -22.25 24.44 7.08
CA ARG A 675 -21.72 24.66 8.44
C ARG A 675 -22.60 24.00 9.48
N ALA A 676 -23.92 24.17 9.39
CA ALA A 676 -24.86 23.55 10.31
C ALA A 676 -24.76 22.01 10.28
N ASP A 677 -24.60 21.40 9.10
CA ASP A 677 -24.40 19.95 8.97
C ASP A 677 -23.09 19.48 9.64
N PHE A 678 -21.98 20.19 9.39
CA PHE A 678 -20.70 19.88 10.03
C PHE A 678 -20.76 20.02 11.55
N GLU A 679 -21.35 21.10 12.07
CA GLU A 679 -21.54 21.32 13.51
C GLU A 679 -22.42 20.23 14.13
N ALA A 680 -23.48 19.81 13.45
CA ALA A 680 -24.37 18.74 13.90
C ALA A 680 -23.65 17.39 14.01
N VAL A 681 -22.80 17.05 13.03
CA VAL A 681 -21.97 15.84 13.06
C VAL A 681 -20.91 15.91 14.15
N ALA A 682 -20.19 17.04 14.23
CA ALA A 682 -19.16 17.25 15.26
C ALA A 682 -19.74 17.05 16.66
N LYS A 683 -20.91 17.64 16.95
CA LYS A 683 -21.58 17.52 18.24
C LYS A 683 -22.03 16.10 18.58
N ARG A 684 -22.56 15.35 17.60
CA ARG A 684 -23.13 14.01 17.84
C ARG A 684 -22.08 12.89 17.89
N THR A 685 -20.94 13.07 17.22
CA THR A 685 -20.00 11.96 16.92
C THR A 685 -18.55 12.25 17.29
N GLY A 686 -18.20 13.51 17.56
CA GLY A 686 -16.81 13.92 17.80
C GLY A 686 -15.90 13.79 16.56
N SER A 687 -16.48 13.68 15.36
CA SER A 687 -15.72 13.55 14.11
C SER A 687 -14.80 14.76 13.88
N LEU A 688 -13.48 14.50 13.82
CA LEU A 688 -12.48 15.54 13.53
C LEU A 688 -12.66 16.14 12.13
N GLU A 689 -13.14 15.36 11.15
CA GLU A 689 -13.47 15.86 9.81
C GLU A 689 -14.55 16.94 9.87
N ALA A 690 -15.60 16.67 10.65
CA ALA A 690 -16.72 17.59 10.78
C ALA A 690 -16.33 18.84 11.56
N VAL A 691 -15.50 18.69 12.61
CA VAL A 691 -14.95 19.82 13.37
C VAL A 691 -14.14 20.74 12.47
N VAL A 692 -13.21 20.19 11.69
CA VAL A 692 -12.40 20.96 10.74
C VAL A 692 -13.29 21.63 9.69
N GLY A 693 -14.24 20.90 9.11
CA GLY A 693 -15.19 21.45 8.12
C GLY A 693 -16.01 22.62 8.67
N ALA A 694 -16.45 22.56 9.93
CA ALA A 694 -17.16 23.65 10.59
C ALA A 694 -16.25 24.86 10.85
N ILE A 695 -15.05 24.64 11.41
CA ILE A 695 -14.08 25.70 11.70
C ILE A 695 -13.71 26.45 10.41
N ASP A 696 -13.46 25.74 9.31
CA ASP A 696 -13.08 26.36 8.04
C ASP A 696 -14.17 27.29 7.49
N LEU A 697 -15.44 26.90 7.61
CA LEU A 697 -16.55 27.75 7.21
C LEU A 697 -16.71 28.97 8.13
N ARG A 698 -16.41 28.84 9.43
CA ARG A 698 -16.38 29.97 10.38
C ARG A 698 -15.25 30.96 10.07
N LEU A 699 -14.04 30.46 9.83
CA LEU A 699 -12.89 31.28 9.41
C LEU A 699 -13.20 32.00 8.09
N ARG A 700 -13.86 31.32 7.15
CA ARG A 700 -14.28 31.93 5.88
C ARG A 700 -15.36 32.99 6.05
N ALA A 701 -16.20 32.87 7.08
CA ALA A 701 -17.17 33.90 7.47
C ALA A 701 -16.54 35.09 8.22
N GLY A 702 -15.22 35.08 8.46
CA GLY A 702 -14.48 36.18 9.08
C GLY A 702 -14.28 36.07 10.59
N GLU A 703 -14.62 34.93 11.19
CA GLU A 703 -14.37 34.70 12.62
C GLU A 703 -12.86 34.51 12.89
N SER A 704 -12.35 35.08 14.00
CA SER A 704 -10.92 34.99 14.33
C SER A 704 -10.55 33.64 14.95
N THR A 705 -9.31 33.17 14.67
CA THR A 705 -8.77 31.94 15.28
C THR A 705 -8.73 32.03 16.81
N ALA A 706 -8.48 33.21 17.37
CA ALA A 706 -8.48 33.46 18.81
C ALA A 706 -9.87 33.24 19.46
N ALA A 707 -10.94 33.69 18.79
CA ALA A 707 -12.31 33.51 19.28
C ALA A 707 -12.71 32.03 19.31
N ILE A 708 -12.43 31.30 18.22
CA ILE A 708 -12.70 29.86 18.13
C ILE A 708 -11.87 29.11 19.19
N ARG A 709 -10.60 29.47 19.37
CA ARG A 709 -9.73 28.84 20.39
C ARG A 709 -10.30 29.01 21.80
N ALA A 710 -10.75 30.22 22.16
CA ALA A 710 -11.34 30.48 23.48
C ALA A 710 -12.58 29.61 23.76
N GLU A 711 -13.42 29.37 22.74
CA GLU A 711 -14.57 28.46 22.85
C GLU A 711 -14.14 27.03 23.18
N TYR A 712 -13.15 26.49 22.46
CA TYR A 712 -12.66 25.13 22.68
C TYR A 712 -11.82 25.00 23.96
N ASP A 713 -11.17 26.07 24.42
CA ASP A 713 -10.51 26.11 25.72
C ASP A 713 -11.53 26.02 26.86
N ALA A 714 -12.71 26.64 26.72
CA ALA A 714 -13.81 26.46 27.67
C ALA A 714 -14.34 25.02 27.65
N ARG A 715 -14.45 24.39 26.47
CA ARG A 715 -14.83 22.97 26.36
C ARG A 715 -13.79 22.01 26.95
N ARG A 716 -12.50 22.38 26.91
CA ARG A 716 -11.44 21.65 27.62
C ARG A 716 -11.75 21.56 29.11
N GLN A 717 -12.19 22.66 29.71
CA GLN A 717 -12.54 22.74 31.14
C GLN A 717 -13.80 21.92 31.46
N SER A 718 -14.70 21.72 30.50
CA SER A 718 -15.88 20.86 30.63
C SER A 718 -15.65 19.38 30.27
N GLY A 719 -14.39 18.96 30.08
CA GLY A 719 -14.02 17.55 29.88
C GLY A 719 -13.68 17.13 28.45
N GLU A 720 -13.84 17.99 27.43
CA GLU A 720 -13.52 17.68 26.02
C GLU A 720 -12.03 17.88 25.68
N VAL A 721 -11.14 17.34 26.52
CA VAL A 721 -9.69 17.64 26.49
C VAL A 721 -9.05 17.30 25.13
N LYS A 722 -9.31 16.09 24.62
CA LYS A 722 -8.78 15.62 23.32
C LYS A 722 -9.17 16.55 22.18
N LEU A 723 -10.45 16.93 22.10
CA LEU A 723 -10.96 17.73 21.00
C LEU A 723 -10.36 19.14 21.04
N ALA A 724 -10.35 19.75 22.23
CA ALA A 724 -9.76 21.07 22.42
C ALA A 724 -8.27 21.12 22.05
N ASN A 725 -7.51 20.10 22.43
CA ASN A 725 -6.09 19.97 22.08
C ASN A 725 -5.86 19.83 20.58
N PHE A 726 -6.66 19.02 19.89
CA PHE A 726 -6.62 18.90 18.44
C PHE A 726 -6.96 20.24 17.75
N VAL A 727 -8.04 20.91 18.16
CA VAL A 727 -8.46 22.20 17.59
C VAL A 727 -7.41 23.28 17.83
N THR A 728 -6.78 23.31 19.00
CA THR A 728 -5.69 24.24 19.30
C THR A 728 -4.55 24.07 18.31
N ALA A 729 -4.11 22.83 18.07
CA ALA A 729 -3.06 22.54 17.09
C ALA A 729 -3.48 22.91 15.66
N TYR A 730 -4.73 22.64 15.30
CA TYR A 730 -5.27 22.97 13.98
C TYR A 730 -5.28 24.49 13.74
N LEU A 731 -5.82 25.28 14.67
CA LEU A 731 -5.88 26.74 14.55
C LEU A 731 -4.48 27.37 14.49
N LEU A 732 -3.53 26.87 15.31
CA LEU A 732 -2.13 27.29 15.22
C LEU A 732 -1.54 27.00 13.84
N SER A 733 -1.87 25.84 13.24
CA SER A 733 -1.43 25.50 11.89
C SER A 733 -1.97 26.46 10.81
N CYS A 734 -3.21 26.94 10.97
CA CYS A 734 -3.81 27.93 10.08
C CYS A 734 -3.10 29.29 10.17
N ASP A 735 -2.63 29.68 11.36
CA ASP A 735 -1.96 30.95 11.59
C ASP A 735 -0.47 30.94 11.17
N LEU A 736 0.15 29.77 10.94
CA LEU A 736 1.57 29.67 10.53
C LEU A 736 1.92 30.52 9.31
N ARG A 737 0.98 30.72 8.39
CA ARG A 737 1.20 31.54 7.17
C ARG A 737 1.45 33.02 7.46
N LYS A 738 1.07 33.48 8.65
CA LYS A 738 1.18 34.88 9.10
C LYS A 738 2.43 35.13 9.94
N LEU A 739 3.17 34.08 10.30
CA LEU A 739 4.28 34.13 11.24
C LEU A 739 5.62 33.94 10.50
N GLU A 740 6.65 34.64 10.97
CA GLU A 740 8.02 34.52 10.44
C GLU A 740 9.03 34.29 11.58
N GLY A 741 10.27 33.92 11.22
CA GLY A 741 11.35 33.75 12.19
C GLY A 741 11.05 32.75 13.31
N ASP A 742 11.38 33.15 14.55
CA ASP A 742 11.22 32.32 15.75
C ASP A 742 9.76 32.14 16.16
N GLU A 743 8.88 33.10 15.85
CA GLU A 743 7.45 33.00 16.14
C GLU A 743 6.81 31.81 15.42
N HIS A 744 7.22 31.55 14.18
CA HIS A 744 6.80 30.37 13.42
C HIS A 744 7.21 29.07 14.12
N GLY A 745 8.49 28.94 14.47
CA GLY A 745 9.02 27.73 15.14
C GLY A 745 8.38 27.49 16.51
N ASN A 746 8.10 28.57 17.25
CA ASN A 746 7.39 28.51 18.53
C ASN A 746 5.93 28.04 18.34
N ALA A 747 5.23 28.55 17.33
CA ALA A 747 3.85 28.12 17.03
C ALA A 747 3.78 26.64 16.62
N VAL A 748 4.72 26.17 15.78
CA VAL A 748 4.83 24.74 15.43
C VAL A 748 5.06 23.89 16.67
N SER A 749 5.98 24.30 17.55
CA SER A 749 6.29 23.58 18.80
C SER A 749 5.08 23.52 19.74
N GLN A 750 4.33 24.61 19.89
CA GLN A 750 3.09 24.66 20.66
C GLN A 750 2.00 23.76 20.08
N ALA A 751 1.83 23.75 18.75
CA ALA A 751 0.86 22.90 18.08
C ALA A 751 1.19 21.41 18.27
N ILE A 752 2.46 21.02 18.14
CA ILE A 752 2.92 19.65 18.41
C ILE A 752 2.71 19.28 19.88
N ALA A 753 3.02 20.19 20.82
CA ALA A 753 2.80 19.95 22.24
C ALA A 753 1.31 19.72 22.56
N ALA A 754 0.42 20.48 21.94
CA ALA A 754 -1.03 20.29 22.07
C ALA A 754 -1.47 18.91 21.55
N LEU A 755 -0.99 18.46 20.39
CA LEU A 755 -1.26 17.10 19.90
C LEU A 755 -0.71 16.02 20.85
N LYS A 756 0.52 16.21 21.35
CA LYS A 756 1.19 15.26 22.26
C LYS A 756 0.43 15.06 23.57
N ALA A 757 -0.20 16.11 24.10
CA ALA A 757 -0.99 16.04 25.33
C ALA A 757 -2.17 15.05 25.25
N SER A 758 -2.63 14.67 24.04
CA SER A 758 -3.69 13.68 23.84
C SER A 758 -3.30 12.61 22.81
N TRP A 759 -2.00 12.35 22.62
CA TRP A 759 -1.51 11.48 21.54
C TRP A 759 -1.91 10.02 21.70
N SER A 760 -2.04 9.51 22.92
CA SER A 760 -2.48 8.14 23.17
C SER A 760 -3.83 7.81 22.50
N GLU A 761 -4.72 8.80 22.44
CA GLU A 761 -6.01 8.71 21.74
C GLU A 761 -5.94 9.18 20.28
N LEU A 762 -5.17 10.24 20.00
CA LEU A 762 -5.11 10.87 18.68
C LEU A 762 -4.28 10.10 17.66
N LYS A 763 -3.29 9.29 18.09
CA LYS A 763 -2.37 8.58 17.17
C LYS A 763 -3.08 7.61 16.21
N LYS A 764 -4.31 7.18 16.55
CA LYS A 764 -5.14 6.30 15.72
C LYS A 764 -6.09 7.07 14.80
N GLN A 765 -6.00 8.40 14.74
CA GLN A 765 -6.83 9.26 13.91
C GLN A 765 -6.04 9.78 12.70
N CYS A 766 -6.49 9.46 11.49
CA CYS A 766 -5.87 9.91 10.24
C CYS A 766 -5.64 11.43 10.22
N MET A 767 -6.61 12.22 10.68
CA MET A 767 -6.52 13.68 10.68
C MET A 767 -5.44 14.21 11.62
N ALA A 768 -5.26 13.59 12.79
CA ALA A 768 -4.23 14.00 13.75
C ALA A 768 -2.83 13.65 13.25
N GLN A 769 -2.66 12.47 12.66
CA GLN A 769 -1.41 12.07 12.00
C GLN A 769 -1.06 13.02 10.84
N SER A 770 -2.04 13.34 9.99
CA SER A 770 -1.87 14.27 8.87
C SER A 770 -1.49 15.67 9.33
N LEU A 771 -2.14 16.18 10.38
CA LEU A 771 -1.83 17.49 10.96
C LEU A 771 -0.42 17.51 11.58
N TYR A 772 -0.04 16.47 12.31
CA TYR A 772 1.31 16.36 12.85
C TYR A 772 2.35 16.38 11.73
N GLY A 773 2.13 15.59 10.66
CA GLY A 773 2.98 15.58 9.48
C GLY A 773 3.08 16.96 8.81
N ALA A 774 1.95 17.67 8.68
CA ALA A 774 1.90 19.01 8.10
C ALA A 774 2.68 20.06 8.91
N LEU A 775 2.63 19.99 10.24
CA LEU A 775 3.41 20.87 11.11
C LEU A 775 4.93 20.64 10.94
N GLN A 776 5.36 19.37 10.88
CA GLN A 776 6.75 19.02 10.62
C GLN A 776 7.19 19.45 9.21
N HIS A 777 6.35 19.22 8.21
CA HIS A 777 6.59 19.61 6.82
C HIS A 777 6.72 21.14 6.69
N ALA A 778 5.84 21.91 7.33
CA ALA A 778 5.91 23.37 7.33
C ALA A 778 7.25 23.88 7.89
N GLU A 779 7.70 23.31 9.01
CA GLU A 779 8.98 23.68 9.62
C GLU A 779 10.19 23.23 8.77
N TYR A 780 10.11 22.07 8.10
CA TYR A 780 11.11 21.65 7.12
C TYR A 780 11.26 22.65 5.96
N LEU A 781 10.15 23.15 5.40
CA LEU A 781 10.20 24.12 4.29
C LEU A 781 10.90 25.43 4.68
N ARG A 782 10.95 25.74 5.99
CA ARG A 782 11.64 26.90 6.55
C ARG A 782 13.11 26.61 6.84
N THR A 783 13.38 25.55 7.60
CA THR A 783 14.71 25.22 8.17
C THR A 783 15.59 24.40 7.23
N ARG A 784 14.98 23.64 6.31
CA ARG A 784 15.62 22.60 5.49
C ARG A 784 16.26 21.47 6.28
N ASP A 785 15.88 21.28 7.56
CA ASP A 785 16.29 20.13 8.35
C ASP A 785 15.61 18.84 7.86
N LEU A 786 16.40 17.95 7.27
CA LEU A 786 15.93 16.68 6.72
C LEU A 786 15.29 15.76 7.77
N ALA A 787 15.65 15.88 9.05
CA ALA A 787 15.02 15.09 10.11
C ALA A 787 13.54 15.44 10.29
N LEU A 788 13.14 16.69 10.01
CA LEU A 788 11.75 17.11 10.02
C LEU A 788 10.99 16.57 8.81
N ALA A 789 11.63 16.53 7.63
CA ALA A 789 11.03 15.93 6.44
C ALA A 789 10.77 14.43 6.62
N GLU A 790 11.69 13.71 7.23
CA GLU A 790 11.53 12.28 7.54
C GLU A 790 10.37 12.04 8.52
N LYS A 791 10.28 12.84 9.59
CA LYS A 791 9.14 12.79 10.54
C LYS A 791 7.82 13.08 9.83
N ALA A 792 7.78 14.11 8.99
CA ALA A 792 6.59 14.44 8.21
C ALA A 792 6.15 13.26 7.33
N GLY A 793 7.09 12.68 6.59
CA GLY A 793 6.84 11.51 5.73
C GLY A 793 6.30 10.31 6.50
N THR A 794 6.87 10.02 7.68
CA THR A 794 6.41 8.94 8.56
C THR A 794 4.97 9.14 8.99
N HIS A 795 4.63 10.33 9.50
CA HIS A 795 3.26 10.66 9.90
C HIS A 795 2.27 10.61 8.74
N TYR A 796 2.67 11.03 7.53
CA TYR A 796 1.83 10.90 6.34
C TYR A 796 1.64 9.45 5.90
N LEU A 797 2.66 8.59 6.00
CA LEU A 797 2.50 7.17 5.70
C LEU A 797 1.54 6.49 6.68
N VAL A 798 1.68 6.75 7.99
CA VAL A 798 0.71 6.29 9.00
C VAL A 798 -0.68 6.84 8.70
N ALA A 799 -0.79 8.12 8.33
CA ALA A 799 -2.07 8.69 7.94
C ALA A 799 -2.67 7.95 6.74
N LEU A 800 -1.89 7.68 5.69
CA LEU A 800 -2.31 6.98 4.46
C LEU A 800 -2.87 5.59 4.75
N GLU A 801 -2.35 4.91 5.77
CA GLU A 801 -2.87 3.63 6.26
C GLU A 801 -4.18 3.77 7.02
N LEU A 802 -4.29 4.80 7.87
CA LEU A 802 -5.50 5.12 8.62
C LEU A 802 -6.61 5.74 7.76
N VAL A 803 -6.35 6.10 6.50
CA VAL A 803 -7.35 6.66 5.58
C VAL A 803 -8.52 5.69 5.34
N GLY A 804 -8.25 4.38 5.34
CA GLY A 804 -9.22 3.37 4.95
C GLY A 804 -9.73 3.60 3.52
N THR A 805 -11.06 3.66 3.34
CA THR A 805 -11.68 3.92 2.03
C THR A 805 -12.02 5.39 1.79
N ASN A 806 -11.67 6.31 2.70
CA ASN A 806 -11.98 7.73 2.55
C ASN A 806 -11.11 8.37 1.47
N GLN A 807 -11.64 8.44 0.24
CA GLN A 807 -10.94 9.02 -0.90
C GLN A 807 -10.50 10.47 -0.66
N ARG A 808 -11.21 11.24 0.17
CA ARG A 808 -10.83 12.62 0.51
C ARG A 808 -9.51 12.69 1.24
N TYR A 809 -9.37 11.89 2.29
CA TYR A 809 -8.13 11.82 3.03
C TYR A 809 -7.02 11.16 2.23
N LYS A 810 -7.34 10.17 1.40
CA LYS A 810 -6.36 9.58 0.48
C LYS A 810 -5.76 10.64 -0.43
N ALA A 811 -6.62 11.46 -1.04
CA ALA A 811 -6.22 12.58 -1.89
C ALA A 811 -5.36 13.59 -1.10
N MET A 812 -5.78 13.99 0.10
CA MET A 812 -4.98 14.87 0.95
C MET A 812 -3.56 14.33 1.18
N VAL A 813 -3.47 13.11 1.71
CA VAL A 813 -2.21 12.53 2.20
C VAL A 813 -1.25 12.25 1.04
N LEU A 814 -1.75 11.71 -0.09
CA LEU A 814 -0.95 11.51 -1.30
C LEU A 814 -0.40 12.83 -1.85
N GLY A 815 -1.21 13.89 -1.84
CA GLY A 815 -0.77 15.23 -2.22
C GLY A 815 0.37 15.72 -1.32
N GLN A 816 0.24 15.56 0.00
CA GLN A 816 1.28 15.95 0.95
C GLN A 816 2.57 15.14 0.79
N LEU A 817 2.48 13.81 0.62
CA LEU A 817 3.64 12.94 0.36
C LEU A 817 4.35 13.34 -0.94
N GLY A 818 3.59 13.55 -2.02
CA GLY A 818 4.12 13.97 -3.31
C GLY A 818 4.86 15.31 -3.21
N LEU A 819 4.26 16.30 -2.54
CA LEU A 819 4.87 17.62 -2.33
C LEU A 819 6.12 17.55 -1.45
N LEU A 820 6.07 16.80 -0.34
CA LEU A 820 7.20 16.59 0.56
C LEU A 820 8.39 15.98 -0.20
N HIS A 821 8.18 14.88 -0.92
CA HIS A 821 9.23 14.22 -1.67
C HIS A 821 9.77 15.09 -2.83
N THR A 822 8.91 15.91 -3.46
CA THR A 822 9.34 16.89 -4.47
C THR A 822 10.30 17.93 -3.88
N GLU A 823 10.04 18.38 -2.65
CA GLU A 823 10.86 19.38 -1.95
C GLU A 823 12.16 18.80 -1.39
N VAL A 824 12.15 17.53 -0.95
CA VAL A 824 13.35 16.79 -0.53
C VAL A 824 14.26 16.46 -1.72
N GLY A 825 13.70 16.30 -2.92
CA GLY A 825 14.45 15.94 -4.14
C GLY A 825 14.32 14.47 -4.55
N ASN A 826 13.39 13.72 -3.94
CA ASN A 826 13.12 12.32 -4.27
C ASN A 826 12.14 12.21 -5.45
N TYR A 827 12.51 12.78 -6.60
CA TYR A 827 11.59 13.04 -7.72
C TYR A 827 10.85 11.81 -8.25
N ARG A 828 11.51 10.65 -8.31
CA ARG A 828 10.87 9.40 -8.77
C ARG A 828 9.81 8.89 -7.78
N ILE A 829 10.07 9.00 -6.47
CA ILE A 829 9.11 8.64 -5.42
C ILE A 829 7.94 9.64 -5.41
N ALA A 830 8.26 10.94 -5.51
CA ALA A 830 7.27 12.01 -5.58
C ALA A 830 6.30 11.79 -6.75
N LEU A 831 6.83 11.44 -7.93
CA LEU A 831 6.03 11.21 -9.13
C LEU A 831 5.00 10.09 -8.92
N ALA A 832 5.36 8.99 -8.26
CA ALA A 832 4.43 7.91 -7.96
C ALA A 832 3.25 8.38 -7.10
N TYR A 833 3.53 9.12 -6.01
CA TYR A 833 2.47 9.67 -5.15
C TYR A 833 1.59 10.70 -5.87
N LEU A 834 2.19 11.58 -6.68
CA LEU A 834 1.46 12.60 -7.43
C LEU A 834 0.58 11.99 -8.53
N GLN A 835 1.01 10.91 -9.18
CA GLN A 835 0.19 10.14 -10.13
C GLN A 835 -0.98 9.45 -9.44
N ASP A 836 -0.77 8.85 -8.27
CA ASP A 836 -1.86 8.28 -7.48
C ASP A 836 -2.82 9.36 -6.96
N ARG A 837 -2.31 10.56 -6.67
CA ARG A 837 -3.13 11.72 -6.33
C ARG A 837 -4.01 12.18 -7.49
N ASP A 838 -3.49 12.19 -8.71
CA ASP A 838 -4.22 12.62 -9.92
C ASP A 838 -5.37 11.68 -10.30
N ARG A 839 -5.33 10.42 -9.85
CA ARG A 839 -6.45 9.48 -10.01
C ARG A 839 -7.67 9.84 -9.17
N LEU A 840 -7.55 10.81 -8.26
CA LEU A 840 -8.59 11.27 -7.35
C LEU A 840 -9.02 12.71 -7.70
N PRO A 841 -10.31 13.06 -7.55
CA PRO A 841 -10.81 14.38 -7.92
C PRO A 841 -10.16 15.50 -7.09
N TYR A 842 -10.02 16.68 -7.70
CA TYR A 842 -9.62 17.92 -7.03
C TYR A 842 -10.86 18.68 -6.57
N ALA A 843 -10.87 19.16 -5.33
CA ALA A 843 -11.99 19.98 -4.86
C ALA A 843 -11.85 21.46 -5.20
N GLU A 844 -10.62 21.97 -5.25
CA GLU A 844 -10.33 23.33 -5.67
C GLU A 844 -9.23 23.32 -6.74
N ASN A 845 -9.31 24.24 -7.69
CA ASN A 845 -8.32 24.36 -8.77
C ASN A 845 -6.91 24.66 -8.23
N SER A 846 -6.78 25.26 -7.04
CA SER A 846 -5.50 25.54 -6.39
C SER A 846 -4.71 24.28 -6.03
N GLU A 847 -5.39 23.21 -5.63
CA GLU A 847 -4.76 21.93 -5.30
C GLU A 847 -4.21 21.25 -6.55
N GLY A 848 -5.03 21.17 -7.60
CA GLY A 848 -4.62 20.62 -8.89
C GLY A 848 -3.46 21.41 -9.48
N PHE A 849 -3.48 22.73 -9.36
CA PHE A 849 -2.39 23.59 -9.81
C PHE A 849 -1.06 23.27 -9.09
N ALA A 850 -1.08 23.10 -7.77
CA ALA A 850 0.11 22.76 -7.00
C ALA A 850 0.67 21.38 -7.35
N VAL A 851 -0.19 20.36 -7.49
CA VAL A 851 0.22 19.00 -7.87
C VAL A 851 0.83 18.99 -9.26
N ARG A 852 0.23 19.68 -10.23
CA ARG A 852 0.76 19.74 -11.61
C ARG A 852 2.11 20.43 -11.69
N LEU A 853 2.30 21.55 -10.99
CA LEU A 853 3.62 22.19 -10.91
C LEU A 853 4.68 21.27 -10.29
N ALA A 854 4.31 20.52 -9.26
CA ALA A 854 5.20 19.55 -8.63
C ALA A 854 5.53 18.38 -9.57
N LYS A 855 4.55 17.83 -10.29
CA LYS A 855 4.74 16.78 -11.30
C LYS A 855 5.64 17.27 -12.43
N ALA A 856 5.38 18.45 -12.98
CA ALA A 856 6.18 19.03 -14.03
C ALA A 856 7.66 19.15 -13.62
N ARG A 857 7.92 19.60 -12.37
CA ARG A 857 9.27 19.60 -11.80
C ARG A 857 9.85 18.18 -11.67
N CYS A 858 9.07 17.22 -11.19
CA CYS A 858 9.53 15.83 -11.04
C CYS A 858 9.90 15.23 -12.39
N HIS A 859 9.06 15.39 -13.41
CA HIS A 859 9.30 14.94 -14.78
C HIS A 859 10.61 15.50 -15.35
N LEU A 860 10.87 16.80 -15.16
CA LEU A 860 12.13 17.40 -15.58
C LEU A 860 13.34 16.71 -14.95
N HIS A 861 13.31 16.47 -13.64
CA HIS A 861 14.45 15.88 -12.92
C HIS A 861 14.63 14.37 -13.15
N VAL A 862 13.63 13.67 -13.67
CA VAL A 862 13.76 12.25 -14.07
C VAL A 862 14.08 12.07 -15.55
N GLY A 863 14.32 13.16 -16.30
CA GLY A 863 14.67 13.13 -17.73
C GLY A 863 13.47 12.91 -18.66
N HIS A 864 12.28 13.38 -18.25
CA HIS A 864 11.05 13.32 -19.03
C HIS A 864 10.61 14.74 -19.42
N GLU A 865 11.40 15.44 -20.23
CA GLU A 865 11.23 16.86 -20.51
C GLU A 865 9.91 17.16 -21.23
N LYS A 866 9.45 16.26 -22.12
CA LYS A 866 8.17 16.42 -22.83
C LYS A 866 6.98 16.42 -21.85
N ASP A 867 6.92 15.42 -20.97
CA ASP A 867 5.89 15.34 -19.92
C ASP A 867 5.94 16.56 -19.00
N ALA A 868 7.15 17.04 -18.68
CA ALA A 868 7.32 18.26 -17.87
C ALA A 868 6.73 19.50 -18.55
N ALA A 869 6.94 19.66 -19.86
CA ALA A 869 6.38 20.75 -20.64
C ALA A 869 4.85 20.68 -20.68
N ASP A 870 4.29 19.50 -20.96
CA ASP A 870 2.84 19.28 -21.04
C ASP A 870 2.14 19.61 -19.70
N GLU A 871 2.66 19.10 -18.58
CA GLU A 871 2.11 19.38 -17.24
C GLU A 871 2.20 20.87 -16.86
N ALA A 872 3.26 21.57 -17.27
CA ALA A 872 3.39 22.99 -16.99
C ALA A 872 2.49 23.87 -17.87
N ASP A 873 2.27 23.51 -19.14
CA ASP A 873 1.29 24.19 -20.00
C ASP A 873 -0.14 24.00 -19.46
N GLU A 874 -0.49 22.80 -18.96
CA GLU A 874 -1.77 22.57 -18.29
C GLU A 874 -1.91 23.41 -17.01
N ALA A 875 -0.87 23.48 -16.18
CA ALA A 875 -0.87 24.34 -14.99
C ALA A 875 -1.02 25.84 -15.36
N LEU A 876 -0.41 26.29 -16.45
CA LEU A 876 -0.59 27.65 -16.96
C LEU A 876 -2.04 27.93 -17.38
N ALA A 877 -2.66 27.01 -18.12
CA ALA A 877 -4.07 27.14 -18.53
C ALA A 877 -5.04 27.23 -17.33
N MET A 878 -4.72 26.58 -16.20
CA MET A 878 -5.49 26.71 -14.97
C MET A 878 -5.49 28.15 -14.41
N THR A 879 -4.42 28.92 -14.63
CA THR A 879 -4.35 30.31 -14.17
C THR A 879 -5.25 31.26 -14.97
N GLU A 880 -5.63 30.88 -16.18
CA GLU A 880 -6.54 31.65 -17.06
C GLU A 880 -8.00 31.40 -16.72
N SER A 881 -8.32 30.14 -16.46
CA SER A 881 -9.70 29.71 -16.17
C SER A 881 -10.17 30.05 -14.75
N ALA A 882 -9.25 30.31 -13.81
CA ALA A 882 -9.58 30.53 -12.40
C ALA A 882 -9.01 31.84 -11.84
N GLN A 883 -9.89 32.80 -11.54
CA GLN A 883 -9.51 34.14 -11.03
C GLN A 883 -8.61 34.11 -9.78
N ARG A 884 -8.82 33.14 -8.87
CA ARG A 884 -7.97 32.97 -7.66
C ARG A 884 -6.53 32.56 -7.97
N LEU A 885 -6.28 31.96 -9.13
CA LEU A 885 -4.95 31.52 -9.56
C LEU A 885 -4.23 32.58 -10.40
N ALA A 886 -4.89 33.67 -10.76
CA ALA A 886 -4.30 34.74 -11.58
C ALA A 886 -3.01 35.31 -10.96
N GLN A 887 -2.94 35.39 -9.62
CA GLN A 887 -1.75 35.83 -8.89
C GLN A 887 -0.52 34.92 -9.09
N TYR A 888 -0.72 33.67 -9.50
CA TYR A 888 0.35 32.70 -9.76
C TYR A 888 0.72 32.58 -11.24
N ARG A 889 0.12 33.41 -12.12
CA ARG A 889 0.35 33.33 -13.56
C ARG A 889 1.81 33.50 -13.95
N ILE A 890 2.52 34.47 -13.35
CA ILE A 890 3.96 34.68 -13.66
C ILE A 890 4.78 33.43 -13.31
N LEU A 891 4.49 32.79 -12.18
CA LEU A 891 5.15 31.54 -11.80
C LEU A 891 4.85 30.42 -12.80
N ALA A 892 3.59 30.27 -13.22
CA ALA A 892 3.21 29.24 -14.18
C ALA A 892 3.84 29.48 -15.57
N LEU A 893 3.88 30.74 -16.02
CA LEU A 893 4.55 31.14 -17.27
C LEU A 893 6.04 30.80 -17.25
N ASP A 894 6.76 31.21 -16.21
CA ASP A 894 8.20 30.94 -16.04
C ASP A 894 8.49 29.42 -16.08
N ARG A 895 7.69 28.61 -15.39
CA ARG A 895 7.85 27.14 -15.40
C ARG A 895 7.52 26.53 -16.77
N ALA A 896 6.42 26.93 -17.40
CA ALA A 896 6.03 26.44 -18.72
C ALA A 896 7.06 26.81 -19.79
N ALA A 897 7.58 28.04 -19.76
CA ALA A 897 8.61 28.51 -20.69
C ALA A 897 9.91 27.72 -20.53
N LEU A 898 10.38 27.51 -19.30
CA LEU A 898 11.59 26.75 -19.00
C LEU A 898 11.47 25.28 -19.42
N TYR A 899 10.33 24.64 -19.14
CA TYR A 899 10.17 23.21 -19.44
C TYR A 899 9.93 22.98 -20.93
N ASN A 900 9.22 23.87 -21.64
CA ASN A 900 9.16 23.83 -23.10
C ASN A 900 10.55 24.04 -23.74
N LEU A 901 11.38 24.93 -23.19
CA LEU A 901 12.77 25.11 -23.65
C LEU A 901 13.58 23.82 -23.47
N SER A 902 13.46 23.17 -22.30
CA SER A 902 14.14 21.91 -21.99
C SER A 902 13.67 20.75 -22.89
N ALA A 903 12.38 20.76 -23.27
CA ALA A 903 11.78 19.80 -24.19
C ALA A 903 12.10 20.07 -25.68
N ASN A 904 12.97 21.03 -25.98
CA ASN A 904 13.29 21.51 -27.34
C ASN A 904 12.07 22.05 -28.12
N ARG A 905 11.02 22.53 -27.44
CA ARG A 905 9.85 23.20 -28.03
C ARG A 905 10.09 24.70 -28.14
N PHE A 906 11.11 25.09 -28.91
CA PHE A 906 11.68 26.44 -28.88
C PHE A 906 10.69 27.56 -29.23
N GLU A 907 9.84 27.37 -30.25
CA GLU A 907 8.81 28.35 -30.64
C GLU A 907 7.80 28.61 -29.51
N ARG A 908 7.33 27.54 -28.86
CA ARG A 908 6.41 27.63 -27.72
C ARG A 908 7.09 28.32 -26.53
N ALA A 909 8.32 27.94 -26.21
CA ALA A 909 9.10 28.56 -25.14
C ALA A 909 9.33 30.05 -25.39
N LEU A 910 9.67 30.43 -26.63
CA LEU A 910 9.88 31.82 -27.02
C LEU A 910 8.61 32.66 -26.83
N ALA A 911 7.46 32.16 -27.30
CA ALA A 911 6.17 32.83 -27.11
C ALA A 911 5.81 33.01 -25.64
N LEU A 912 6.08 32.01 -24.80
CA LEU A 912 5.83 32.08 -23.35
C LEU A 912 6.75 33.09 -22.65
N TYR A 913 8.05 33.13 -22.99
CA TYR A 913 8.97 34.13 -22.44
C TYR A 913 8.64 35.55 -22.88
N ASP A 914 8.11 35.74 -24.09
CA ASP A 914 7.60 37.04 -24.52
C ASP A 914 6.43 37.51 -23.68
N GLU A 915 5.52 36.59 -23.40
CA GLU A 915 4.39 36.85 -22.53
C GLU A 915 4.82 37.16 -21.08
N GLU A 916 5.79 36.42 -20.57
CA GLU A 916 6.37 36.62 -19.23
C GLU A 916 7.06 37.98 -19.12
N LEU A 917 7.96 38.30 -20.06
CA LEU A 917 8.71 39.56 -20.04
C LEU A 917 7.79 40.78 -20.12
N LYS A 918 6.75 40.74 -20.96
CA LYS A 918 5.75 41.82 -21.03
C LYS A 918 5.08 42.09 -19.67
N ARG A 919 4.92 41.06 -18.82
CA ARG A 919 4.38 41.21 -17.47
C ARG A 919 5.44 41.63 -16.45
N LEU A 920 6.68 41.18 -16.62
CA LEU A 920 7.79 41.59 -15.75
C LEU A 920 8.22 43.06 -16.00
N GLU A 921 7.89 43.63 -17.15
CA GLU A 921 8.12 45.05 -17.45
C GLU A 921 7.25 45.98 -16.60
N SER A 922 6.05 45.55 -16.20
CA SER A 922 5.19 46.28 -15.26
C SER A 922 5.47 45.95 -13.78
N ASP A 923 6.39 45.04 -13.48
CA ASP A 923 6.77 44.68 -12.12
C ASP A 923 7.80 45.68 -11.54
N ALA A 924 7.43 46.31 -10.43
CA ALA A 924 8.25 47.23 -9.64
C ALA A 924 8.80 46.61 -8.35
N SER A 925 8.66 45.29 -8.17
CA SER A 925 9.16 44.58 -6.99
C SER A 925 10.70 44.66 -6.87
N PRO A 926 11.27 44.51 -5.65
CA PRO A 926 12.72 44.53 -5.45
C PRO A 926 13.48 43.48 -6.28
N MET A 927 12.81 42.38 -6.66
CA MET A 927 13.38 41.30 -7.48
C MET A 927 13.12 41.47 -8.97
N ALA A 928 12.41 42.52 -9.40
CA ALA A 928 11.96 42.67 -10.78
C ALA A 928 13.14 42.78 -11.77
N ALA A 929 14.21 43.51 -11.41
CA ALA A 929 15.41 43.61 -12.24
C ALA A 929 16.08 42.24 -12.44
N ARG A 930 16.20 41.46 -11.35
CA ARG A 930 16.73 40.09 -11.36
C ARG A 930 15.86 39.14 -12.17
N ASN A 931 14.54 39.22 -12.04
CA ASN A 931 13.62 38.36 -12.79
C ASN A 931 13.66 38.68 -14.30
N ARG A 932 13.64 39.96 -14.69
CA ARG A 932 13.81 40.38 -16.09
C ARG A 932 15.12 39.90 -16.68
N PHE A 933 16.21 39.97 -15.90
CA PHE A 933 17.52 39.48 -16.31
C PHE A 933 17.50 37.98 -16.62
N VAL A 934 16.98 37.15 -15.70
CA VAL A 934 16.92 35.69 -15.87
C VAL A 934 16.02 35.31 -17.04
N ALA A 935 14.85 35.94 -17.17
CA ALA A 935 13.92 35.69 -18.26
C ALA A 935 14.51 36.07 -19.63
N ARG A 936 15.26 37.18 -19.76
CA ARG A 936 15.94 37.56 -21.01
C ARG A 936 17.03 36.56 -21.41
N LEU A 937 17.80 36.07 -20.45
CA LEU A 937 18.81 35.04 -20.74
C LEU A 937 18.16 33.76 -21.28
N ALA A 938 17.08 33.30 -20.65
CA ALA A 938 16.37 32.12 -21.09
C ALA A 938 15.65 32.33 -22.44
N ARG A 939 15.09 33.53 -22.67
CA ARG A 939 14.53 33.92 -23.97
C ARG A 939 15.58 33.92 -25.06
N ALA A 940 16.81 34.38 -24.78
CA ALA A 940 17.89 34.34 -25.77
C ALA A 940 18.18 32.91 -26.23
N ALA A 941 18.20 31.94 -25.29
CA ALA A 941 18.35 30.53 -25.63
C ALA A 941 17.16 30.00 -26.46
N ALA A 942 15.93 30.36 -26.09
CA ALA A 942 14.73 29.97 -26.84
C ALA A 942 14.72 30.57 -28.25
N ALA A 943 15.06 31.85 -28.40
CA ALA A 943 15.16 32.54 -29.69
C ALA A 943 16.23 31.93 -30.58
N LEU A 944 17.38 31.56 -30.02
CA LEU A 944 18.44 30.88 -30.76
C LEU A 944 17.99 29.51 -31.27
N GLY A 945 17.27 28.74 -30.45
CA GLY A 945 16.70 27.44 -30.85
C GLY A 945 15.54 27.54 -31.84
N ALA A 946 14.78 28.64 -31.80
CA ALA A 946 13.71 28.97 -32.75
C ALA A 946 14.24 29.65 -34.04
N GLU A 947 15.54 29.55 -34.32
CA GLU A 947 16.17 30.12 -35.52
C GLU A 947 16.01 31.65 -35.65
N GLN A 948 15.94 32.39 -34.54
CA GLN A 948 15.87 33.86 -34.46
C GLN A 948 17.13 34.47 -33.80
N PRO A 949 18.33 34.34 -34.41
CA PRO A 949 19.58 34.70 -33.75
C PRO A 949 19.75 36.22 -33.52
N ASN A 950 19.20 37.08 -34.37
CA ASN A 950 19.25 38.54 -34.16
C ASN A 950 18.53 38.95 -32.86
N ARG A 951 17.44 38.26 -32.54
CA ARG A 951 16.67 38.48 -31.32
C ARG A 951 17.45 37.98 -30.09
N ALA A 952 18.06 36.80 -30.20
CA ALA A 952 18.94 36.27 -29.18
C ALA A 952 20.11 37.22 -28.88
N LEU A 953 20.71 37.82 -29.90
CA LEU A 953 21.81 38.79 -29.75
C LEU A 953 21.38 40.03 -28.97
N ALA A 954 20.20 40.60 -29.29
CA ALA A 954 19.66 41.76 -28.58
C ALA A 954 19.41 41.48 -27.09
N ASP A 955 18.92 40.29 -26.76
CA ASP A 955 18.74 39.85 -25.36
C ASP A 955 20.08 39.67 -24.66
N LEU A 956 21.06 39.02 -25.31
CA LEU A 956 22.40 38.82 -24.76
C LEU A 956 23.12 40.15 -24.50
N ASP A 957 22.96 41.16 -25.36
CA ASP A 957 23.48 42.51 -25.13
C ASP A 957 22.86 43.16 -23.89
N ALA A 958 21.57 42.93 -23.65
CA ALA A 958 20.92 43.41 -22.44
C ALA A 958 21.38 42.65 -21.18
N VAL A 959 21.59 41.34 -21.29
CA VAL A 959 22.10 40.50 -20.20
C VAL A 959 23.53 40.90 -19.83
N ASP A 960 24.42 41.11 -20.79
CA ASP A 960 25.81 41.50 -20.51
C ASP A 960 25.92 42.89 -19.85
N ARG A 961 25.05 43.84 -20.23
CA ARG A 961 24.89 45.11 -19.49
C ARG A 961 24.45 44.87 -18.05
N GLY A 962 23.51 43.95 -17.84
CA GLY A 962 23.04 43.58 -16.51
C GLY A 962 24.12 42.95 -15.62
N LEU A 963 24.95 42.06 -16.18
CA LEU A 963 26.10 41.45 -15.48
C LEU A 963 27.23 42.45 -15.17
N SER A 964 27.18 43.63 -15.78
CA SER A 964 28.13 44.73 -15.53
C SER A 964 27.59 45.74 -14.52
N ASP A 965 26.29 45.68 -14.20
CA ASP A 965 25.66 46.50 -13.17
C ASP A 965 25.91 45.88 -11.78
N PRO A 966 26.64 46.55 -10.87
CA PRO A 966 26.90 46.05 -9.53
C PRO A 966 25.62 45.85 -8.70
N GLY A 967 24.59 46.68 -8.91
CA GLY A 967 23.34 46.62 -8.17
C GLY A 967 22.52 45.39 -8.53
N LEU A 968 22.43 45.04 -9.82
CA LEU A 968 21.79 43.80 -10.26
C LEU A 968 22.63 42.59 -9.86
N SER A 969 23.94 42.65 -10.07
CA SER A 969 24.85 41.54 -9.79
C SER A 969 24.84 41.14 -8.31
N ALA A 970 24.75 42.09 -7.37
CA ALA A 970 24.63 41.80 -5.93
C ALA A 970 23.35 41.02 -5.57
N ASN A 971 22.32 41.08 -6.42
CA ASN A 971 21.03 40.43 -6.21
C ASN A 971 20.91 39.06 -6.90
N LEU A 972 21.96 38.59 -7.58
CA LEU A 972 22.02 37.27 -8.21
C LEU A 972 22.51 36.22 -7.18
N GLY A 973 21.60 35.73 -6.33
CA GLY A 973 21.93 34.72 -5.32
C GLY A 973 21.50 33.31 -5.68
N TRP A 974 22.40 32.33 -5.48
CA TRP A 974 22.09 30.89 -5.45
C TRP A 974 22.42 30.30 -4.07
N PRO A 975 21.69 29.28 -3.60
CA PRO A 975 22.03 28.58 -2.36
C PRO A 975 23.44 28.00 -2.42
N HIS A 976 24.22 28.16 -1.35
CA HIS A 976 25.58 27.60 -1.21
C HIS A 976 26.61 28.07 -2.25
N ALA A 977 26.37 29.20 -2.93
CA ALA A 977 27.30 29.80 -3.87
C ALA A 977 27.62 31.26 -3.48
N THR A 978 28.86 31.68 -3.69
CA THR A 978 29.23 33.10 -3.57
C THR A 978 28.67 33.89 -4.74
N ASN A 979 28.46 35.20 -4.55
CA ASN A 979 27.96 36.04 -5.64
C ASN A 979 28.88 36.03 -6.87
N GLU A 980 30.19 35.96 -6.63
CA GLU A 980 31.18 35.85 -7.71
C GLU A 980 30.99 34.57 -8.53
N GLN A 981 30.79 33.43 -7.86
CA GLN A 981 30.51 32.15 -8.53
C GLN A 981 29.23 32.20 -9.37
N VAL A 982 28.18 32.86 -8.87
CA VAL A 982 26.92 33.01 -9.60
C VAL A 982 27.10 33.88 -10.85
N VAL A 983 27.72 35.05 -10.71
CA VAL A 983 28.01 35.96 -11.84
C VAL A 983 28.88 35.25 -12.88
N ARG A 984 29.91 34.52 -12.44
CA ARG A 984 30.79 33.74 -13.32
C ARG A 984 30.03 32.64 -14.06
N SER A 985 29.13 31.94 -13.39
CA SER A 985 28.25 30.92 -14.00
C SER A 985 27.35 31.52 -15.08
N TYR A 986 26.76 32.70 -14.84
CA TYR A 986 26.01 33.40 -15.88
C TYR A 986 26.89 33.83 -17.06
N ARG A 987 28.11 34.33 -16.82
CA ARG A 987 29.06 34.68 -17.90
C ARG A 987 29.47 33.47 -18.73
N LEU A 988 29.63 32.31 -18.10
CA LEU A 988 29.83 31.05 -18.84
C LEU A 988 28.66 30.80 -19.78
N ILE A 989 27.41 30.82 -19.29
CA ILE A 989 26.21 30.59 -20.11
C ILE A 989 26.11 31.62 -21.25
N THR A 990 26.25 32.92 -20.96
CA THR A 990 26.08 33.99 -21.96
C THR A 990 27.14 33.94 -23.05
N SER A 991 28.40 33.71 -22.71
CA SER A 991 29.49 33.61 -23.68
C SER A 991 29.29 32.45 -24.67
N GLY A 992 28.76 31.32 -24.21
CA GLY A 992 28.43 30.18 -25.08
C GLY A 992 27.25 30.46 -26.01
N LEU A 993 26.16 31.02 -25.47
CA LEU A 993 25.01 31.44 -26.28
C LEU A 993 25.37 32.51 -27.29
N ARG A 994 26.20 33.49 -26.90
CA ARG A 994 26.68 34.57 -27.76
C ARG A 994 27.56 34.03 -28.88
N ALA A 995 28.49 33.11 -28.58
CA ALA A 995 29.32 32.47 -29.59
C ALA A 995 28.47 31.81 -30.68
N ARG A 996 27.51 30.96 -30.28
CA ARG A 996 26.62 30.27 -31.22
C ARG A 996 25.67 31.21 -31.98
N THR A 997 25.23 32.28 -31.32
CA THR A 997 24.39 33.32 -31.95
C THR A 997 25.16 34.06 -33.04
N LEU A 998 26.38 34.49 -32.74
CA LEU A 998 27.25 35.19 -33.70
C LEU A 998 27.66 34.27 -34.86
N GLN A 999 27.92 32.99 -34.59
CA GLN A 999 28.17 31.98 -35.62
C GLN A 999 26.98 31.88 -36.60
N LYS A 1000 25.74 31.74 -36.11
CA LYS A 1000 24.53 31.69 -36.97
C LYS A 1000 24.28 32.96 -37.80
N ILE A 1001 24.75 34.13 -37.34
CA ILE A 1001 24.65 35.40 -38.09
C ILE A 1001 25.84 35.58 -39.06
N GLY A 1002 26.82 34.67 -39.04
CA GLY A 1002 28.04 34.74 -39.86
C GLY A 1002 29.13 35.66 -39.31
N GLN A 1003 29.01 36.12 -38.06
CA GLN A 1003 30.01 36.96 -37.37
C GLN A 1003 31.06 36.11 -36.66
N LEU A 1004 31.82 35.34 -37.44
CA LEU A 1004 32.73 34.29 -36.93
C LEU A 1004 33.85 34.82 -36.02
N ASP A 1005 34.38 36.02 -36.27
CA ASP A 1005 35.40 36.64 -35.39
C ASP A 1005 34.84 37.00 -34.01
N GLY A 1006 33.60 37.47 -33.95
CA GLY A 1006 32.92 37.74 -32.69
C GLY A 1006 32.59 36.45 -31.94
N ALA A 1007 32.24 35.40 -32.67
CA ALA A 1007 31.99 34.08 -32.10
C ALA A 1007 33.26 33.49 -31.47
N ALA A 1008 34.40 33.56 -32.19
CA ALA A 1008 35.70 33.12 -31.70
C ALA A 1008 36.11 33.88 -30.41
N ARG A 1009 35.99 35.22 -30.39
CA ARG A 1009 36.26 36.01 -29.17
C ARG A 1009 35.38 35.60 -27.99
N SER A 1010 34.12 35.28 -28.25
CA SER A 1010 33.19 34.84 -27.19
C SER A 1010 33.61 33.49 -26.60
N LEU A 1011 34.11 32.56 -27.44
CA LEU A 1011 34.65 31.29 -26.97
C LEU A 1011 35.97 31.43 -26.21
N GLU A 1012 36.85 32.38 -26.57
CA GLU A 1012 38.05 32.67 -25.77
C GLU A 1012 37.69 33.14 -24.35
N THR A 1013 36.70 34.03 -24.23
CA THR A 1013 36.18 34.45 -22.93
C THR A 1013 35.64 33.27 -22.14
N ARG A 1014 34.86 32.40 -22.79
CA ARG A 1014 34.33 31.20 -22.14
C ARG A 1014 35.42 30.23 -21.71
N ARG A 1015 36.48 30.07 -22.51
CA ARG A 1015 37.63 29.21 -22.18
C ARG A 1015 38.32 29.69 -20.92
N ALA A 1016 38.67 30.98 -20.85
CA ALA A 1016 39.34 31.55 -19.69
C ALA A 1016 38.55 31.36 -18.39
N LEU A 1017 37.21 31.45 -18.47
CA LEU A 1017 36.32 31.20 -17.33
C LEU A 1017 36.33 29.72 -16.91
N LEU A 1018 36.28 28.78 -17.86
CA LEU A 1018 36.32 27.34 -17.56
C LEU A 1018 37.68 26.89 -17.02
N GLU A 1019 38.77 27.41 -17.57
CA GLU A 1019 40.14 27.15 -17.08
C GLU A 1019 40.29 27.63 -15.64
N ALA A 1020 39.77 28.82 -15.31
CA ALA A 1020 39.77 29.34 -13.95
C ALA A 1020 38.94 28.47 -12.98
N GLU A 1021 37.78 27.95 -13.42
CA GLU A 1021 36.94 27.05 -12.62
C GLU A 1021 37.59 25.68 -12.40
N LEU A 1022 38.20 25.11 -13.45
CA LEU A 1022 38.94 23.86 -13.33
C LEU A 1022 40.12 24.03 -12.38
N ALA A 1023 40.88 25.11 -12.48
CA ALA A 1023 41.99 25.40 -11.57
C ALA A 1023 41.54 25.59 -10.12
N ALA A 1024 40.37 26.18 -9.90
CA ALA A 1024 39.83 26.43 -8.56
C ALA A 1024 39.21 25.19 -7.90
N THR A 1025 38.57 24.31 -8.69
CA THR A 1025 37.73 23.23 -8.17
C THR A 1025 38.29 21.83 -8.40
N GLY A 1026 39.13 21.64 -9.41
CA GLY A 1026 39.64 20.34 -9.83
C GLY A 1026 38.56 19.36 -10.30
N ARG A 1027 37.33 19.81 -10.60
CA ARG A 1027 36.21 18.92 -10.96
C ARG A 1027 36.27 18.48 -12.42
N GLU A 1028 36.04 17.19 -12.64
CA GLU A 1028 36.06 16.53 -13.95
C GLU A 1028 35.02 17.11 -14.92
N GLU A 1029 33.89 17.61 -14.40
CA GLU A 1029 32.84 18.27 -15.18
C GLU A 1029 33.37 19.43 -16.04
N PHE A 1030 34.37 20.18 -15.55
CA PHE A 1030 34.98 21.28 -16.29
C PHE A 1030 35.97 20.79 -17.35
N VAL A 1031 36.60 19.63 -17.17
CA VAL A 1031 37.44 18.98 -18.21
C VAL A 1031 36.57 18.62 -19.42
N ARG A 1032 35.39 18.02 -19.16
CA ARG A 1032 34.41 17.72 -20.22
C ARG A 1032 33.93 18.99 -20.94
N LEU A 1033 33.60 20.05 -20.19
CA LEU A 1033 33.16 21.31 -20.79
C LEU A 1033 34.26 21.99 -21.62
N LEU A 1034 35.52 21.88 -21.22
CA LEU A 1034 36.67 22.36 -22.00
C LEU A 1034 36.85 21.56 -23.31
N ALA A 1035 36.71 20.23 -23.27
CA ALA A 1035 36.77 19.40 -24.47
C ALA A 1035 35.72 19.84 -25.51
N LEU A 1036 34.47 20.00 -25.08
CA LEU A 1036 33.38 20.46 -25.94
C LEU A 1036 33.59 21.89 -26.45
N LEU A 1037 34.11 22.77 -25.62
CA LEU A 1037 34.43 24.15 -26.02
C LEU A 1037 35.53 24.17 -27.09
N GLU A 1038 36.58 23.37 -26.93
CA GLU A 1038 37.67 23.30 -27.89
C GLU A 1038 37.20 22.71 -29.23
N ALA A 1039 36.28 21.73 -29.20
CA ALA A 1039 35.61 21.27 -30.42
C ALA A 1039 34.78 22.37 -31.10
N GLN A 1040 34.04 23.19 -30.34
CA GLN A 1040 33.33 24.35 -30.90
C GLN A 1040 34.28 25.41 -31.48
N ARG A 1041 35.43 25.64 -30.84
CA ARG A 1041 36.47 26.55 -31.37
C ARG A 1041 37.00 26.04 -32.70
N ALA A 1042 37.19 24.72 -32.83
CA ALA A 1042 37.62 24.11 -34.08
C ALA A 1042 36.57 24.27 -35.19
N ASP A 1043 35.30 23.99 -34.89
CA ASP A 1043 34.19 24.13 -35.85
C ASP A 1043 34.12 25.55 -36.43
N ILE A 1044 34.18 26.58 -35.57
CA ILE A 1044 34.21 27.99 -36.00
C ILE A 1044 35.49 28.29 -36.81
N ALA A 1045 36.64 27.73 -36.44
CA ALA A 1045 37.88 27.92 -37.20
C ALA A 1045 37.81 27.27 -38.59
N ILE A 1046 37.15 26.11 -38.72
CA ILE A 1046 36.89 25.45 -40.01
C ILE A 1046 35.99 26.33 -40.87
N GLU A 1047 34.89 26.86 -40.32
CA GLU A 1047 34.02 27.81 -41.05
C GLU A 1047 34.76 29.07 -41.51
N ARG A 1048 35.74 29.53 -40.73
CA ARG A 1048 36.63 30.65 -41.07
C ARG A 1048 37.73 30.30 -42.08
N ARG A 1049 37.89 29.01 -42.41
CA ARG A 1049 39.02 28.47 -43.19
C ARG A 1049 40.39 28.73 -42.54
N ASP A 1050 40.45 28.76 -41.21
CA ASP A 1050 41.68 28.84 -40.43
C ASP A 1050 42.09 27.42 -39.98
N GLU A 1051 42.71 26.68 -40.90
CA GLU A 1051 43.10 25.28 -40.69
C GLU A 1051 44.06 25.10 -39.51
N LYS A 1052 44.95 26.08 -39.28
CA LYS A 1052 45.94 26.01 -38.20
C LYS A 1052 45.28 26.09 -36.83
N THR A 1053 44.34 27.03 -36.66
CA THR A 1053 43.57 27.14 -35.42
C THR A 1053 42.63 25.96 -35.22
N ALA A 1054 42.01 25.46 -36.29
CA ALA A 1054 41.14 24.29 -36.24
C ALA A 1054 41.89 23.04 -35.75
N ALA A 1055 43.05 22.73 -36.34
CA ALA A 1055 43.86 21.59 -35.93
C ALA A 1055 44.36 21.72 -34.48
N ALA A 1056 44.79 22.93 -34.08
CA ALA A 1056 45.25 23.19 -32.71
C ALA A 1056 44.13 23.02 -31.67
N ALA A 1057 42.92 23.50 -31.97
CA ALA A 1057 41.76 23.37 -31.09
C ALA A 1057 41.29 21.92 -30.99
N LEU A 1058 41.22 21.17 -32.10
CA LEU A 1058 40.89 19.75 -32.08
C LEU A 1058 41.90 18.92 -31.30
N LYS A 1059 43.20 19.23 -31.43
CA LYS A 1059 44.24 18.57 -30.63
C LYS A 1059 43.99 18.73 -29.14
N LYS A 1060 43.68 19.95 -28.68
CA LYS A 1060 43.32 20.21 -27.28
C LYS A 1060 42.03 19.52 -26.85
N ALA A 1061 41.01 19.50 -27.71
CA ALA A 1061 39.75 18.80 -27.44
C ALA A 1061 39.99 17.30 -27.21
N LEU A 1062 40.84 16.68 -28.03
CA LEU A 1062 41.27 15.29 -27.90
C LEU A 1062 42.08 15.05 -26.61
N GLU A 1063 43.00 15.94 -26.25
CA GLU A 1063 43.76 15.86 -25.00
C GLU A 1063 42.83 15.91 -23.76
N HIS A 1064 41.82 16.80 -23.76
CA HIS A 1064 40.83 16.84 -22.69
C HIS A 1064 39.93 15.58 -22.67
N ALA A 1065 39.56 15.05 -23.84
CA ALA A 1065 38.80 13.82 -23.94
C ALA A 1065 39.57 12.61 -23.39
N ASP A 1066 40.88 12.51 -23.65
CA ASP A 1066 41.75 11.46 -23.10
C ASP A 1066 41.84 11.56 -21.58
N ASN A 1067 42.09 12.77 -21.06
CA ASN A 1067 42.14 12.99 -19.62
C ASN A 1067 40.84 12.56 -18.93
N LEU A 1068 39.69 12.85 -19.55
CA LEU A 1068 38.39 12.42 -19.05
C LEU A 1068 38.22 10.89 -19.10
N HIS A 1069 38.74 10.21 -20.13
CA HIS A 1069 38.70 8.76 -20.26
C HIS A 1069 39.54 8.06 -19.19
N ASP A 1070 40.71 8.60 -18.88
CA ASP A 1070 41.58 8.08 -17.83
C ASP A 1070 40.94 8.25 -16.44
N LEU A 1071 40.34 9.42 -16.18
CA LEU A 1071 39.61 9.70 -14.94
C LEU A 1071 38.38 8.79 -14.77
N SER A 1072 37.67 8.49 -15.86
CA SER A 1072 36.48 7.62 -15.86
C SER A 1072 36.79 6.11 -15.82
N LYS A 1073 38.07 5.73 -15.60
CA LYS A 1073 38.54 4.33 -15.61
C LYS A 1073 38.20 3.60 -16.91
N GLY A 1074 38.27 4.29 -18.04
CA GLY A 1074 38.10 3.70 -19.37
C GLY A 1074 36.65 3.71 -19.89
N ALA A 1075 35.71 4.38 -19.22
CA ALA A 1075 34.37 4.58 -19.75
C ALA A 1075 34.39 5.66 -20.85
N VAL A 1076 33.87 5.32 -22.03
CA VAL A 1076 33.73 6.28 -23.15
C VAL A 1076 32.31 6.83 -23.16
N ASP A 1077 32.17 8.16 -23.12
CA ASP A 1077 30.90 8.85 -23.29
C ASP A 1077 30.65 9.31 -24.73
N ARG A 1078 29.44 9.77 -25.01
CA ARG A 1078 29.04 10.24 -26.34
C ARG A 1078 29.82 11.47 -26.80
N ASP A 1079 30.13 12.38 -25.88
CA ASP A 1079 30.77 13.65 -26.22
C ASP A 1079 32.22 13.42 -26.67
N GLN A 1080 32.91 12.46 -26.06
CA GLN A 1080 34.24 12.01 -26.50
C GLN A 1080 34.21 11.43 -27.92
N LEU A 1081 33.16 10.69 -28.27
CA LEU A 1081 32.96 10.16 -29.63
C LEU A 1081 32.67 11.28 -30.63
N ASP A 1082 31.90 12.30 -30.25
CA ASP A 1082 31.63 13.49 -31.09
C ASP A 1082 32.92 14.28 -31.36
N VAL A 1083 33.78 14.48 -30.36
CA VAL A 1083 35.10 15.11 -30.53
C VAL A 1083 35.99 14.30 -31.46
N LEU A 1084 36.05 12.97 -31.27
CA LEU A 1084 36.81 12.07 -32.14
C LEU A 1084 36.31 12.13 -33.58
N TRP A 1085 34.99 12.15 -33.77
CA TRP A 1085 34.37 12.20 -35.08
C TRP A 1085 34.63 13.54 -35.79
N LEU A 1086 34.55 14.67 -35.08
CA LEU A 1086 34.89 15.97 -35.63
C LEU A 1086 36.36 16.04 -36.06
N ALA A 1087 37.27 15.45 -35.27
CA ALA A 1087 38.68 15.33 -35.63
C ALA A 1087 38.89 14.48 -36.89
N ALA A 1088 38.13 13.37 -37.02
CA ALA A 1088 38.13 12.52 -38.20
C ALA A 1088 37.65 13.29 -39.45
N GLN A 1089 36.50 13.95 -39.37
CA GLN A 1089 35.99 14.78 -40.47
C GLN A 1089 36.99 15.85 -40.91
N SER A 1090 37.58 16.56 -39.95
CA SER A 1090 38.60 17.57 -40.25
C SER A 1090 39.84 16.98 -40.91
N ASN A 1091 40.27 15.77 -40.52
CA ASN A 1091 41.43 15.10 -41.13
C ASN A 1091 41.17 14.68 -42.59
N VAL A 1092 39.92 14.41 -42.98
CA VAL A 1092 39.55 14.15 -44.37
C VAL A 1092 39.44 15.44 -45.17
N LEU A 1093 38.92 16.50 -44.56
CA LEU A 1093 38.57 17.74 -45.24
C LEU A 1093 39.72 18.78 -45.31
N SER A 1094 40.77 18.63 -44.50
CA SER A 1094 41.88 19.61 -44.40
C SER A 1094 43.25 18.98 -44.68
N HIS A 1095 44.20 19.79 -45.15
CA HIS A 1095 45.58 19.34 -45.43
C HIS A 1095 46.48 19.35 -44.19
N THR A 1096 45.96 19.83 -43.05
CA THR A 1096 46.69 19.93 -41.78
C THR A 1096 46.28 18.76 -40.88
N PRO A 1097 47.14 17.77 -40.63
CA PRO A 1097 46.78 16.62 -39.80
C PRO A 1097 46.52 17.06 -38.35
N VAL A 1098 45.33 16.69 -37.84
CA VAL A 1098 44.88 17.03 -36.47
C VAL A 1098 45.72 16.33 -35.41
N SER A 1099 46.06 15.05 -35.63
CA SER A 1099 46.93 14.24 -34.78
C SER A 1099 47.45 13.04 -35.56
N SER A 1100 48.72 12.66 -35.36
CA SER A 1100 49.31 11.47 -35.99
C SER A 1100 48.78 10.15 -35.43
N ASP A 1101 48.14 10.17 -34.25
CA ASP A 1101 47.60 8.99 -33.54
C ASP A 1101 46.07 8.83 -33.71
N LEU A 1102 45.44 9.69 -34.52
CA LEU A 1102 43.99 9.67 -34.75
C LEU A 1102 43.45 8.31 -35.24
N PRO A 1103 44.12 7.57 -36.16
CA PRO A 1103 43.66 6.25 -36.59
C PRO A 1103 43.58 5.23 -35.44
N ASN A 1104 44.60 5.20 -34.56
CA ASN A 1104 44.62 4.30 -33.40
C ASN A 1104 43.50 4.63 -32.41
N ARG A 1105 43.23 5.93 -32.19
CA ARG A 1105 42.13 6.40 -31.32
C ARG A 1105 40.77 5.94 -31.84
N LEU A 1106 40.53 6.13 -33.15
CA LEU A 1106 39.31 5.66 -33.83
C LEU A 1106 39.18 4.13 -33.77
N GLY A 1107 40.28 3.40 -33.96
CA GLY A 1107 40.29 1.93 -33.86
C GLY A 1107 39.98 1.42 -32.45
N LYS A 1108 40.53 2.05 -31.40
CA LYS A 1108 40.19 1.72 -30.00
C LYS A 1108 38.73 2.02 -29.68
N ALA A 1109 38.23 3.20 -30.08
CA ALA A 1109 36.84 3.58 -29.89
C ALA A 1109 35.88 2.64 -30.65
N GLY A 1110 36.21 2.27 -31.90
CA GLY A 1110 35.46 1.31 -32.69
C GLY A 1110 35.28 -0.04 -31.99
N LYS A 1111 36.35 -0.57 -31.36
CA LYS A 1111 36.27 -1.81 -30.56
C LYS A 1111 35.32 -1.67 -29.37
N LEU A 1112 35.37 -0.55 -28.64
CA LEU A 1112 34.49 -0.30 -27.49
C LEU A 1112 33.01 -0.17 -27.90
N VAL A 1113 32.76 0.50 -29.03
CA VAL A 1113 31.40 0.80 -29.54
C VAL A 1113 30.78 -0.41 -30.27
N SER A 1114 31.60 -1.37 -30.72
CA SER A 1114 31.15 -2.61 -31.39
C SER A 1114 30.40 -3.60 -30.47
N THR A 1115 30.46 -3.42 -29.15
CA THR A 1115 29.68 -4.18 -28.17
C THR A 1115 28.25 -3.59 -28.06
N PRO A 1116 27.19 -4.31 -28.51
CA PRO A 1116 25.90 -3.69 -28.77
C PRO A 1116 25.04 -3.58 -27.49
N ALA A 1117 24.83 -2.36 -27.00
CA ALA A 1117 23.84 -2.09 -25.94
C ALA A 1117 22.85 -0.95 -26.25
N THR A 1118 23.17 -0.03 -27.17
CA THR A 1118 22.30 1.14 -27.47
C THR A 1118 22.28 1.52 -28.96
N PRO A 1119 21.20 2.14 -29.47
CA PRO A 1119 21.12 2.62 -30.86
C PRO A 1119 22.19 3.66 -31.23
N VAL A 1120 22.64 4.45 -30.26
CA VAL A 1120 23.67 5.50 -30.43
C VAL A 1120 25.01 4.89 -30.86
N ASN A 1121 25.39 3.75 -30.28
CA ASN A 1121 26.64 3.07 -30.62
C ASN A 1121 26.68 2.57 -32.07
N ARG A 1122 25.53 2.17 -32.63
CA ARG A 1122 25.47 1.72 -34.05
C ARG A 1122 25.79 2.84 -35.03
N SER A 1123 25.39 4.07 -34.73
CA SER A 1123 25.65 5.22 -35.60
C SER A 1123 27.15 5.56 -35.67
N TYR A 1124 27.84 5.58 -34.53
CA TYR A 1124 29.29 5.86 -34.50
C TYR A 1124 30.11 4.73 -35.13
N ALA A 1125 29.75 3.47 -34.91
CA ALA A 1125 30.41 2.34 -35.57
C ALA A 1125 30.38 2.50 -37.10
N ARG A 1126 29.21 2.84 -37.66
CA ARG A 1126 29.06 3.06 -39.09
C ARG A 1126 29.78 4.31 -39.60
N MET A 1127 29.82 5.39 -38.82
CA MET A 1127 30.61 6.58 -39.14
C MET A 1127 32.11 6.28 -39.20
N PHE A 1128 32.63 5.49 -38.25
CA PHE A 1128 34.04 5.09 -38.24
C PHE A 1128 34.38 4.13 -39.39
N GLU A 1129 33.49 3.20 -39.76
CA GLU A 1129 33.63 2.38 -40.97
C GLU A 1129 33.74 3.25 -42.25
N ILE A 1130 32.89 4.28 -42.38
CA ILE A 1130 32.95 5.21 -43.52
C ILE A 1130 34.30 5.92 -43.56
N TYR A 1131 34.79 6.41 -42.41
CA TYR A 1131 36.08 7.06 -42.35
C TYR A 1131 37.24 6.11 -42.71
N GLU A 1132 37.18 4.85 -42.27
CA GLU A 1132 38.15 3.81 -42.63
C GLU A 1132 38.17 3.56 -44.14
N THR A 1133 37.00 3.54 -44.80
CA THR A 1133 36.95 3.41 -46.27
C THR A 1133 37.56 4.60 -47.01
N LEU A 1134 37.49 5.81 -46.44
CA LEU A 1134 38.00 7.03 -47.07
C LEU A 1134 39.51 7.24 -46.87
N THR A 1135 40.06 6.72 -45.76
CA THR A 1135 41.45 7.04 -45.32
C THR A 1135 42.38 5.82 -45.25
N GLY A 1136 41.86 4.61 -45.45
CA GLY A 1136 42.58 3.36 -45.27
C GLY A 1136 42.38 2.75 -43.88
N PRO A 1137 42.86 1.51 -43.64
CA PRO A 1137 42.56 0.76 -42.41
C PRO A 1137 43.00 1.51 -41.15
N LEU A 1138 42.10 1.56 -40.15
CA LEU A 1138 42.28 2.33 -38.91
C LEU A 1138 43.37 1.76 -38.00
N VAL A 1139 43.78 0.51 -38.24
CA VAL A 1139 44.89 -0.17 -37.54
C VAL A 1139 45.74 -0.89 -38.59
N LYS A 1140 47.05 -0.64 -38.60
CA LYS A 1140 48.01 -1.56 -39.25
C LYS A 1140 48.03 -2.84 -38.41
N GLY A 1141 47.23 -3.83 -38.80
CA GLY A 1141 47.24 -5.13 -38.15
C GLY A 1141 48.57 -5.84 -38.37
N ASP A 1142 49.22 -6.23 -37.27
CA ASP A 1142 50.01 -7.46 -37.28
C ASP A 1142 49.07 -8.59 -37.72
N SER A 1143 49.38 -9.13 -38.90
CA SER A 1143 48.62 -10.17 -39.55
C SER A 1143 48.86 -11.52 -38.87
N HIS A 1144 47.85 -12.02 -38.15
CA HIS A 1144 47.56 -13.45 -38.08
C HIS A 1144 46.07 -13.65 -37.82
N ASP A 1145 45.30 -13.78 -38.90
CA ASP A 1145 44.39 -14.92 -39.09
C ASP A 1145 43.77 -14.89 -40.50
N ALA A 1146 43.69 -16.09 -41.08
CA ALA A 1146 43.34 -16.36 -42.47
C ALA A 1146 41.85 -16.05 -42.80
N PRO A 1147 41.51 -15.79 -44.09
CA PRO A 1147 40.15 -15.43 -44.46
C PRO A 1147 39.22 -16.67 -44.51
N ALA A 1148 38.09 -16.60 -43.80
CA ALA A 1148 36.98 -17.52 -44.00
C ALA A 1148 36.19 -17.13 -45.27
N SER A 1149 35.91 -18.15 -46.08
CA SER A 1149 35.19 -18.11 -47.36
C SER A 1149 33.81 -17.42 -47.33
N PRO A 1150 33.33 -16.87 -48.46
CA PRO A 1150 32.03 -16.21 -48.53
C PRO A 1150 30.88 -17.24 -48.58
N PRO A 1151 29.68 -16.93 -48.05
CA PRO A 1151 28.49 -17.76 -48.25
C PRO A 1151 27.96 -17.57 -49.68
N PRO A 1152 27.29 -18.58 -50.27
CA PRO A 1152 26.86 -18.51 -51.65
C PRO A 1152 25.63 -17.62 -51.81
N ALA A 1153 25.56 -16.98 -52.98
CA ALA A 1153 24.45 -16.17 -53.45
C ALA A 1153 23.16 -16.98 -53.61
N GLY A 1154 22.05 -16.39 -53.16
CA GLY A 1154 20.69 -16.83 -53.42
C GLY A 1154 19.75 -15.62 -53.47
N GLU A 1155 19.31 -15.28 -54.68
CA GLU A 1155 18.21 -14.41 -55.15
C GLU A 1155 16.99 -14.32 -54.21
N ARG A 1156 16.10 -13.31 -54.18
CA ARG A 1156 15.79 -12.05 -54.90
C ARG A 1156 14.65 -11.38 -54.09
N ASP A 1157 14.54 -10.05 -54.21
CA ASP A 1157 13.33 -9.19 -54.13
C ASP A 1157 12.30 -9.41 -52.99
N SER A 1158 11.88 -8.42 -52.19
CA SER A 1158 11.31 -7.15 -52.65
C SER A 1158 11.03 -6.21 -51.45
N ALA A 1159 11.18 -4.90 -51.71
CA ALA A 1159 10.51 -3.73 -51.14
C ALA A 1159 9.73 -3.83 -49.81
N ALA A 1160 10.05 -2.95 -48.85
CA ALA A 1160 9.28 -1.71 -48.63
C ALA A 1160 9.82 -0.91 -47.43
N ALA A 1161 9.78 0.40 -47.58
CA ALA A 1161 10.21 1.43 -46.67
C ALA A 1161 9.58 1.38 -45.26
N ARG A 1162 10.40 1.65 -44.23
CA ARG A 1162 10.12 2.60 -43.15
C ARG A 1162 11.38 2.94 -42.36
#